data_AF-A0A4Z1R1D9-F1
#
_entry.id   AF-A0A4Z1R1D9-F1
#
_cell.length_a   1.000
_cell.length_b   1.000
_cell.length_c   1.000
_cell.angle_alpha   90.00
_cell.angle_beta   90.00
_cell.angle_gamma   90.00
#
_symmetry.space_group_name_H-M   'P 1'
#
loop_
_entity.id
_entity.type
_entity.pdbx_description
1 polymer ?
#
loop_
_entity_poly.entity_id
_entity_poly.type
_entity_poly.pdbx_seq_one_letter_code
_entity_poly.pdbx_strand_id
1 'polypeptide(L)'
;MAQASQKITLNAGRDIPFNKLVLSQQNVRKTKAGISIEELAEDIAHRGLLTSLNVRAEVDGDGNETGIYRIPAGGRRYRALELLVNQKKLSKMAVIPCIVSKGDTLEVEDSLAENVSRVDLHPLDEFRAIMALREQGLDEEEIAARFHMSVATVKQRLRLASVSPRLLEVYANDEMKLGQVMAFSITNDHVRQEQVWDTISRSHNQDAYYIRRMLTETAVRASDRRAVYVGIDVYEAAGGVVMRDLFEQDNGGWLQDPALLEQLVLEKLTAEAETLKADEGWKWVEAAFDFPYGHISGLRRFYGERVEYSEEELARHDALKAEYDKLDAEYAEAESYSEETEARLEELGNALDALNDRPYVFDSQDVARGGAFISLGADGEPRIERGFVRPEDEPVAEPQTGDTDDEASDRQGETETGTTSGNRGISVNGKPVGIEEPEEDDGKVRPLSDRVIEDLTAARTVALRNALANDPVMAFIAALHVAVLKIFYRYGADSCLEITLQHTAFSQTQGLGDTIWAKEIEQRQESWGYDLPGNADEVWNYLIALDQDSRMALFAHCVSLSVNTTVQAWNRRTKETAHAMQLAHSLGFGMVAAGWTPTVDNYLGRVTKAHILQAVREAKGEQSAQLIDHLKKPDMAREAARLLEGSGWLPEVLRLPVDQVSGEAEADATLVDARVEGDTTGAADYNLPAFLTVDEEAEGAATDAIDGEHLEAAE
;
A
#
# COMPACT_ATOMS: atom_id res chain seq x y z
N MET A 1 -16.07 72.48 -60.16
CA MET A 1 -15.04 73.12 -59.30
C MET A 1 -14.49 72.04 -58.40
N ALA A 2 -13.32 71.48 -58.71
CA ALA A 2 -12.64 70.54 -57.81
C ALA A 2 -12.18 71.33 -56.58
N GLN A 3 -12.61 70.93 -55.38
CA GLN A 3 -12.05 71.47 -54.13
C GLN A 3 -10.56 71.14 -54.13
N ALA A 4 -9.72 72.17 -54.14
CA ALA A 4 -8.28 71.99 -53.99
C ALA A 4 -8.01 71.31 -52.64
N SER A 5 -7.26 70.22 -52.66
CA SER A 5 -6.80 69.54 -51.45
C SER A 5 -6.03 70.53 -50.58
N GLN A 6 -6.50 70.74 -49.35
CA GLN A 6 -5.77 71.54 -48.37
C GLN A 6 -4.43 70.86 -48.07
N LYS A 7 -3.33 71.58 -48.30
CA LYS A 7 -2.00 71.10 -47.95
C LYS A 7 -1.82 71.19 -46.44
N ILE A 8 -1.48 70.09 -45.81
CA ILE A 8 -1.19 70.03 -44.36
C ILE A 8 0.15 70.74 -44.10
N THR A 9 0.19 71.58 -43.07
CA THR A 9 1.43 72.19 -42.56
C THR A 9 1.84 71.46 -41.29
N LEU A 10 3.06 70.94 -41.25
CA LEU A 10 3.59 70.23 -40.08
C LEU A 10 4.07 71.22 -39.01
N ASN A 11 3.99 70.81 -37.74
CA ASN A 11 4.56 71.58 -36.63
C ASN A 11 6.09 71.64 -36.74
N ALA A 12 6.68 72.80 -36.44
CA ALA A 12 8.12 73.01 -36.53
C ALA A 12 8.82 72.67 -35.20
N GLY A 13 10.01 72.06 -35.29
CA GLY A 13 10.94 71.92 -34.17
C GLY A 13 11.58 73.27 -33.82
N ARG A 14 11.64 73.60 -32.53
CA ARG A 14 12.29 74.81 -32.02
C ARG A 14 12.98 74.50 -30.70
N ASP A 15 14.21 74.98 -30.57
CA ASP A 15 14.97 74.91 -29.34
C ASP A 15 14.54 76.04 -28.40
N ILE A 16 14.06 75.69 -27.21
CA ILE A 16 13.47 76.64 -26.25
C ILE A 16 14.23 76.53 -24.92
N PRO A 17 14.74 77.64 -24.37
CA PRO A 17 15.36 77.65 -23.04
C PRO A 17 14.42 77.08 -21.97
N PHE A 18 14.94 76.20 -21.09
CA PHE A 18 14.13 75.55 -20.05
C PHE A 18 13.34 76.54 -19.18
N ASN A 19 13.93 77.69 -18.83
CA ASN A 19 13.26 78.73 -18.03
C ASN A 19 12.05 79.41 -18.72
N LYS A 20 11.80 79.15 -20.00
CA LYS A 20 10.63 79.64 -20.75
C LYS A 20 9.52 78.58 -20.89
N LEU A 21 9.73 77.39 -20.36
CA LEU A 21 8.80 76.27 -20.40
C LEU A 21 7.99 76.20 -19.11
N VAL A 22 6.67 76.03 -19.22
CA VAL A 22 5.75 75.90 -18.07
C VAL A 22 4.82 74.72 -18.29
N LEU A 23 4.55 73.92 -17.25
CA LEU A 23 3.63 72.80 -17.36
C LEU A 23 2.17 73.28 -17.49
N SER A 24 1.42 72.77 -18.48
CA SER A 24 0.00 73.11 -18.62
C SER A 24 -0.86 72.43 -17.54
N GLN A 25 -1.89 73.15 -17.05
CA GLN A 25 -2.91 72.62 -16.13
C GLN A 25 -3.86 71.61 -16.81
N GLN A 26 -3.85 71.53 -18.15
CA GLN A 26 -4.72 70.68 -18.96
C GLN A 26 -4.11 69.30 -19.27
N ASN A 27 -2.98 68.94 -18.65
CA ASN A 27 -2.40 67.61 -18.79
C ASN A 27 -3.31 66.54 -18.18
N VAL A 28 -3.70 65.56 -19.00
CA VAL A 28 -4.67 64.52 -18.63
C VAL A 28 -4.05 63.47 -17.69
N ARG A 29 -2.72 63.27 -17.73
CA ARG A 29 -2.04 62.24 -16.93
C ARG A 29 -1.67 62.75 -15.54
N LYS A 30 -2.55 62.52 -14.56
CA LYS A 30 -2.40 62.98 -13.16
C LYS A 30 -1.90 61.91 -12.19
N THR A 31 -2.01 60.64 -12.54
CA THR A 31 -1.59 59.48 -11.73
C THR A 31 -0.13 59.08 -11.99
N LYS A 32 0.62 58.75 -10.93
CA LYS A 32 2.00 58.27 -10.99
C LYS A 32 2.02 56.79 -11.38
N ALA A 33 2.07 56.48 -12.67
CA ALA A 33 2.24 55.11 -13.16
C ALA A 33 3.41 55.01 -14.16
N GLY A 34 4.32 54.05 -13.95
CA GLY A 34 5.54 53.80 -14.75
C GLY A 34 6.82 54.35 -14.11
N ILE A 35 7.93 54.35 -14.88
CA ILE A 35 9.30 54.80 -14.51
C ILE A 35 9.32 56.03 -13.58
N SER A 36 10.10 56.02 -12.52
CA SER A 36 10.17 57.16 -11.60
C SER A 36 10.72 58.43 -12.30
N ILE A 37 10.50 59.61 -11.70
CA ILE A 37 11.05 60.85 -12.30
C ILE A 37 12.58 60.85 -12.18
N GLU A 38 13.08 60.22 -11.12
CA GLU A 38 14.48 60.02 -10.80
C GLU A 38 15.17 59.13 -11.83
N GLU A 39 14.60 57.95 -12.12
CA GLU A 39 15.10 57.05 -13.17
C GLU A 39 15.07 57.72 -14.55
N LEU A 40 14.00 58.43 -14.88
CA LEU A 40 13.89 59.16 -16.15
C LEU A 40 14.93 60.30 -16.26
N ALA A 41 15.31 60.91 -15.14
CA ALA A 41 16.36 61.93 -15.11
C ALA A 41 17.74 61.33 -15.32
N GLU A 42 18.03 60.16 -14.74
CA GLU A 42 19.28 59.42 -14.99
C GLU A 42 19.39 58.97 -16.45
N ASP A 43 18.29 58.45 -17.03
CA ASP A 43 18.22 58.10 -18.44
C ASP A 43 18.52 59.30 -19.36
N ILE A 44 17.87 60.44 -19.12
CA ILE A 44 18.13 61.68 -19.86
C ILE A 44 19.58 62.15 -19.68
N ALA A 45 20.17 62.00 -18.49
CA ALA A 45 21.56 62.37 -18.24
C ALA A 45 22.55 61.47 -19.01
N HIS A 46 22.21 60.19 -19.21
CA HIS A 46 23.03 59.23 -19.93
C HIS A 46 22.87 59.31 -21.46
N ARG A 47 21.62 59.39 -21.95
CA ARG A 47 21.28 59.26 -23.39
C ARG A 47 20.83 60.57 -24.04
N GLY A 48 20.56 61.61 -23.26
CA GLY A 48 19.92 62.84 -23.73
C GLY A 48 18.40 62.70 -23.88
N LEU A 49 17.73 63.78 -24.29
CA LEU A 49 16.28 63.78 -24.50
C LEU A 49 15.92 63.15 -25.85
N LEU A 50 15.57 61.86 -25.87
CA LEU A 50 15.25 61.11 -27.09
C LEU A 50 13.91 61.49 -27.75
N THR A 51 12.98 62.08 -26.98
CA THR A 51 11.68 62.53 -27.50
C THR A 51 11.40 63.96 -27.06
N SER A 52 11.33 64.87 -28.03
CA SER A 52 11.05 66.29 -27.83
C SER A 52 9.76 66.56 -27.05
N LEU A 53 9.70 67.70 -26.36
CA LEU A 53 8.49 68.14 -25.66
C LEU A 53 7.50 68.78 -26.64
N ASN A 54 6.20 68.48 -26.51
CA ASN A 54 5.17 69.19 -27.27
C ASN A 54 4.73 70.42 -26.47
N VAL A 55 4.82 71.58 -27.11
CA VAL A 55 4.59 72.87 -26.45
C VAL A 55 3.66 73.77 -27.26
N ARG A 56 2.94 74.66 -26.58
CA ARG A 56 2.18 75.75 -27.20
C ARG A 56 2.69 77.10 -26.74
N ALA A 57 2.82 78.03 -27.67
CA ALA A 57 3.12 79.40 -27.32
C ALA A 57 1.94 80.00 -26.53
N GLU A 58 2.24 80.65 -25.41
CA GLU A 58 1.29 81.51 -24.75
C GLU A 58 1.16 82.81 -25.56
N VAL A 59 -0.07 83.22 -25.83
CA VAL A 59 -0.39 84.43 -26.59
C VAL A 59 -1.00 85.48 -25.68
N ASP A 60 -0.68 86.75 -25.95
CA ASP A 60 -1.31 87.90 -25.27
C ASP A 60 -2.72 88.19 -25.82
N GLY A 61 -3.39 89.20 -25.26
CA GLY A 61 -4.75 89.60 -25.67
C GLY A 61 -4.85 90.10 -27.12
N ASP A 62 -3.72 90.40 -27.76
CA ASP A 62 -3.62 90.84 -29.15
C ASP A 62 -3.15 89.70 -30.09
N GLY A 63 -2.95 88.49 -29.56
CA GLY A 63 -2.58 87.28 -30.32
C GLY A 63 -1.08 87.13 -30.60
N ASN A 64 -0.20 87.91 -29.96
CA ASN A 64 1.24 87.79 -30.13
C ASN A 64 1.86 86.82 -29.10
N GLU A 65 2.91 86.09 -29.49
CA GLU A 65 3.62 85.17 -28.58
C GLU A 65 4.29 85.94 -27.43
N THR A 66 3.96 85.61 -26.18
CA THR A 66 4.54 86.22 -24.97
C THR A 66 5.98 85.75 -24.72
N GLY A 67 6.42 84.72 -25.44
CA GLY A 67 7.71 84.06 -25.29
C GLY A 67 7.75 82.99 -24.20
N ILE A 68 6.62 82.71 -23.54
CA ILE A 68 6.42 81.56 -22.64
C ILE A 68 5.74 80.44 -23.42
N TYR A 69 6.14 79.20 -23.16
CA TYR A 69 5.57 78.03 -23.81
C TYR A 69 5.00 77.06 -22.78
N ARG A 70 3.70 76.75 -22.91
CA ARG A 70 3.02 75.77 -22.07
C ARG A 70 3.24 74.37 -22.61
N ILE A 71 3.31 73.37 -21.74
CA ILE A 71 3.52 71.96 -22.07
C ILE A 71 2.23 71.17 -21.80
N PRO A 72 1.37 70.94 -22.81
CA PRO A 72 0.23 70.05 -22.69
C PRO A 72 0.63 68.58 -22.51
N ALA A 73 1.70 68.16 -23.21
CA ALA A 73 2.13 66.77 -23.38
C ALA A 73 3.63 66.63 -23.07
N GLY A 74 4.04 65.56 -22.35
CA GLY A 74 5.43 65.37 -21.91
C GLY A 74 5.79 65.86 -20.50
N GLY A 75 4.82 66.04 -19.60
CA GLY A 75 5.04 66.57 -18.25
C GLY A 75 6.04 65.80 -17.38
N ARG A 76 6.18 64.48 -17.53
CA ARG A 76 7.18 63.67 -16.81
C ARG A 76 8.62 63.99 -17.26
N ARG A 77 8.84 64.15 -18.56
CA ARG A 77 10.14 64.56 -19.13
C ARG A 77 10.52 65.97 -18.67
N TYR A 78 9.55 66.89 -18.63
CA TYR A 78 9.77 68.22 -18.06
C TYR A 78 10.20 68.15 -16.58
N ARG A 79 9.51 67.36 -15.75
CA ARG A 79 9.90 67.18 -14.34
C ARG A 79 11.25 66.50 -14.15
N ALA A 80 11.63 65.56 -15.02
CA ALA A 80 12.95 64.94 -15.00
C ALA A 80 14.05 65.97 -15.35
N LEU A 81 13.82 66.82 -16.35
CA LEU A 81 14.70 67.95 -16.67
C LEU A 81 14.76 68.96 -15.52
N GLU A 82 13.62 69.27 -14.88
CA GLU A 82 13.55 70.12 -13.69
C GLU A 82 14.40 69.56 -12.54
N LEU A 83 14.32 68.24 -12.32
CA LEU A 83 15.13 67.53 -11.33
C LEU A 83 16.64 67.65 -11.66
N LEU A 84 17.04 67.45 -12.92
CA LEU A 84 18.43 67.63 -13.36
C LEU A 84 18.93 69.09 -13.20
N VAL A 85 18.06 70.08 -13.44
CA VAL A 85 18.35 71.50 -13.20
C VAL A 85 18.53 71.78 -11.71
N ASN A 86 17.66 71.23 -10.87
CA ASN A 86 17.74 71.38 -9.41
C ASN A 86 18.99 70.69 -8.83
N GLN A 87 19.39 69.55 -9.40
CA GLN A 87 20.65 68.86 -9.10
C GLN A 87 21.89 69.57 -9.68
N LYS A 88 21.72 70.68 -10.41
CA LYS A 88 22.79 71.43 -11.10
C LYS A 88 23.54 70.61 -12.18
N LYS A 89 22.95 69.50 -12.64
CA LYS A 89 23.46 68.70 -13.77
C LYS A 89 23.06 69.31 -15.12
N LEU A 90 22.03 70.17 -15.15
CA LEU A 90 21.57 70.88 -16.35
C LEU A 90 21.41 72.39 -16.06
N SER A 91 21.79 73.26 -17.01
CA SER A 91 21.63 74.71 -16.87
C SER A 91 20.17 75.15 -17.02
N LYS A 92 19.72 76.15 -16.25
CA LYS A 92 18.39 76.79 -16.43
C LYS A 92 18.22 77.45 -17.81
N MET A 93 19.34 77.78 -18.46
CA MET A 93 19.38 78.37 -19.80
C MET A 93 19.64 77.32 -20.89
N ALA A 94 19.70 76.03 -20.52
CA ALA A 94 19.85 74.95 -21.50
C ALA A 94 18.66 74.99 -22.47
N VAL A 95 18.99 74.91 -23.76
CA VAL A 95 17.99 74.87 -24.82
C VAL A 95 17.45 73.44 -24.94
N ILE A 96 16.13 73.29 -24.88
CA ILE A 96 15.44 72.01 -24.91
C ILE A 96 14.75 71.87 -26.27
N PRO A 97 14.92 70.74 -26.99
CA PRO A 97 14.26 70.52 -28.26
C PRO A 97 12.76 70.33 -28.03
N CYS A 98 11.95 71.20 -28.64
CA CYS A 98 10.50 71.24 -28.51
C CYS A 98 9.81 71.24 -29.88
N ILE A 99 8.61 70.67 -29.97
CA ILE A 99 7.73 70.78 -31.13
C ILE A 99 6.64 71.79 -30.77
N VAL A 100 6.59 72.91 -31.50
CA VAL A 100 5.62 73.98 -31.23
C VAL A 100 4.32 73.69 -32.00
N SER A 101 3.26 73.34 -31.29
CA SER A 101 1.94 73.12 -31.88
C SER A 101 1.26 74.45 -32.19
N LYS A 102 0.83 74.64 -33.44
CA LYS A 102 0.10 75.83 -33.93
C LYS A 102 -1.38 75.54 -34.25
N GLY A 103 -1.87 74.34 -33.94
CA GLY A 103 -3.20 73.90 -34.33
C GLY A 103 -4.34 74.53 -33.50
N ASP A 104 -5.52 74.63 -34.11
CA ASP A 104 -6.79 75.03 -33.47
C ASP A 104 -7.37 73.96 -32.51
N THR A 105 -6.69 72.82 -32.34
CA THR A 105 -7.09 71.76 -31.40
C THR A 105 -7.01 72.24 -29.95
N LEU A 106 -7.72 71.59 -29.02
CA LEU A 106 -7.64 71.91 -27.60
C LEU A 106 -6.38 71.28 -26.96
N GLU A 107 -5.76 71.92 -25.96
CA GLU A 107 -4.57 71.36 -25.27
C GLU A 107 -4.85 69.98 -24.64
N VAL A 108 -6.09 69.73 -24.19
CA VAL A 108 -6.55 68.43 -23.68
C VAL A 108 -6.53 67.35 -24.77
N GLU A 109 -6.90 67.70 -26.00
CA GLU A 109 -6.94 66.78 -27.14
C GLU A 109 -5.51 66.38 -27.55
N ASP A 110 -4.59 67.34 -27.61
CA ASP A 110 -3.17 67.08 -27.88
C ASP A 110 -2.56 66.18 -26.79
N SER A 111 -2.91 66.40 -25.51
CA SER A 111 -2.47 65.56 -24.38
C SER A 111 -3.07 64.15 -24.43
N LEU A 112 -4.35 64.00 -24.80
CA LEU A 112 -5.00 62.69 -24.91
C LEU A 112 -4.45 61.90 -26.10
N ALA A 113 -4.31 62.54 -27.27
CA ALA A 113 -3.78 61.92 -28.48
C ALA A 113 -2.35 61.39 -28.28
N GLU A 114 -1.47 62.15 -27.60
CA GLU A 114 -0.12 61.67 -27.27
C GLU A 114 -0.14 60.39 -26.43
N ASN A 115 -1.04 60.32 -25.43
CA ASN A 115 -1.08 59.20 -24.51
C ASN A 115 -1.84 57.98 -25.08
N VAL A 116 -2.86 58.20 -25.90
CA VAL A 116 -3.71 57.13 -26.49
C VAL A 116 -3.05 56.51 -27.72
N SER A 117 -2.41 57.31 -28.57
CA SER A 117 -1.74 56.81 -29.79
C SER A 117 -0.36 56.19 -29.52
N ARG A 118 0.02 56.04 -28.24
CA ARG A 118 1.24 55.33 -27.86
C ARG A 118 1.00 53.83 -27.95
N VAL A 119 1.40 53.24 -29.07
CA VAL A 119 1.52 51.78 -29.18
C VAL A 119 2.81 51.39 -28.47
N ASP A 120 2.66 50.66 -27.36
CA ASP A 120 3.81 50.11 -26.64
C ASP A 120 4.57 49.13 -27.55
N LEU A 121 5.88 49.01 -27.34
CA LEU A 121 6.71 48.06 -28.07
C LEU A 121 6.13 46.66 -27.86
N HIS A 122 5.96 45.89 -28.94
CA HIS A 122 5.48 44.52 -28.82
C HIS A 122 6.49 43.71 -27.98
N PRO A 123 6.07 42.88 -27.02
CA PRO A 123 7.00 42.14 -26.15
C PRO A 123 8.05 41.34 -26.93
N LEU A 124 7.67 40.78 -28.08
CA LEU A 124 8.63 40.08 -28.95
C LEU A 124 9.80 40.94 -29.41
N ASP A 125 9.56 42.22 -29.72
CA ASP A 125 10.60 43.13 -30.18
C ASP A 125 11.56 43.47 -29.04
N GLU A 126 11.06 43.56 -27.80
CA GLU A 126 11.89 43.66 -26.60
C GLU A 126 12.79 42.42 -26.45
N PHE A 127 12.24 41.22 -26.62
CA PHE A 127 13.00 39.95 -26.49
C PHE A 127 14.11 39.89 -27.54
N ARG A 128 13.79 40.22 -28.80
CA ARG A 128 14.75 40.27 -29.91
C ARG A 128 15.82 41.34 -29.71
N ALA A 129 15.47 42.51 -29.17
CA ALA A 129 16.43 43.55 -28.88
C ALA A 129 17.42 43.12 -27.79
N ILE A 130 16.94 42.48 -26.72
CA ILE A 130 17.79 41.94 -25.64
C ILE A 130 18.69 40.82 -26.17
N MET A 131 18.16 39.92 -27.02
CA MET A 131 18.95 38.86 -27.66
C MET A 131 20.05 39.44 -28.57
N ALA A 132 19.72 40.45 -29.39
CA ALA A 132 20.71 41.11 -30.27
C ALA A 132 21.85 41.78 -29.46
N LEU A 133 21.56 42.32 -28.29
CA LEU A 133 22.59 42.86 -27.38
C LEU A 133 23.48 41.75 -26.82
N ARG A 134 22.89 40.61 -26.44
CA ARG A 134 23.64 39.43 -25.98
C ARG A 134 24.56 38.89 -27.08
N GLU A 135 24.09 38.82 -28.32
CA GLU A 135 24.87 38.43 -29.51
C GLU A 135 26.00 39.42 -29.83
N GLN A 136 25.85 40.70 -29.46
CA GLN A 136 26.90 41.71 -29.57
C GLN A 136 27.97 41.60 -28.46
N GLY A 137 27.86 40.62 -27.56
CA GLY A 137 28.87 40.30 -26.54
C GLY A 137 28.62 40.93 -25.16
N LEU A 138 27.46 41.55 -24.95
CA LEU A 138 27.06 42.06 -23.63
C LEU A 138 26.68 40.91 -22.68
N ASP A 139 27.04 41.04 -21.40
CA ASP A 139 26.59 40.11 -20.36
C ASP A 139 25.21 40.47 -19.80
N GLU A 140 24.61 39.53 -19.07
CA GLU A 140 23.24 39.67 -18.59
C GLU A 140 23.13 40.76 -17.50
N GLU A 141 24.17 40.88 -16.69
CA GLU A 141 24.34 41.90 -15.66
C GLU A 141 24.46 43.31 -16.25
N GLU A 142 25.22 43.47 -17.33
CA GLU A 142 25.42 44.73 -18.04
C GLU A 142 24.14 45.15 -18.78
N ILE A 143 23.44 44.22 -19.42
CA ILE A 143 22.13 44.48 -20.02
C ILE A 143 21.14 44.92 -18.93
N ALA A 144 21.08 44.19 -17.81
CA ALA A 144 20.20 44.52 -16.68
C ALA A 144 20.46 45.95 -16.16
N ALA A 145 21.73 46.30 -15.94
CA ALA A 145 22.13 47.63 -15.49
C ALA A 145 21.77 48.74 -16.52
N ARG A 146 22.04 48.52 -17.81
CA ARG A 146 21.78 49.51 -18.87
C ARG A 146 20.31 49.83 -19.06
N PHE A 147 19.43 48.84 -18.86
CA PHE A 147 17.99 49.00 -19.07
C PHE A 147 17.20 49.11 -17.76
N HIS A 148 17.88 49.18 -16.61
CA HIS A 148 17.27 49.21 -15.28
C HIS A 148 16.29 48.06 -15.05
N MET A 149 16.67 46.86 -15.49
CA MET A 149 15.94 45.61 -15.29
C MET A 149 16.66 44.72 -14.27
N SER A 150 15.95 43.74 -13.71
CA SER A 150 16.62 42.70 -12.93
C SER A 150 17.32 41.70 -13.85
N VAL A 151 18.42 41.09 -13.39
CA VAL A 151 19.11 40.01 -14.12
C VAL A 151 18.15 38.84 -14.42
N ALA A 152 17.25 38.52 -13.47
CA ALA A 152 16.21 37.51 -13.67
C ALA A 152 15.28 37.88 -14.83
N THR A 153 14.88 39.14 -14.96
CA THR A 153 14.08 39.62 -16.09
C THR A 153 14.85 39.46 -17.40
N VAL A 154 16.13 39.82 -17.46
CA VAL A 154 16.95 39.64 -18.67
C VAL A 154 17.04 38.16 -19.06
N LYS A 155 17.28 37.26 -18.11
CA LYS A 155 17.28 35.80 -18.33
C LYS A 155 15.96 35.29 -18.90
N GLN A 156 14.83 35.73 -18.33
CA GLN A 156 13.50 35.38 -18.83
C GLN A 156 13.28 35.89 -20.26
N ARG A 157 13.69 37.12 -20.57
CA ARG A 157 13.55 37.71 -21.91
C ARG A 157 14.38 36.96 -22.94
N LEU A 158 15.63 36.62 -22.60
CA LEU A 158 16.50 35.77 -23.43
C LEU A 158 15.89 34.38 -23.64
N ARG A 159 15.27 33.79 -22.62
CA ARG A 159 14.60 32.49 -22.70
C ARG A 159 13.40 32.51 -23.65
N LEU A 160 12.62 33.58 -23.66
CA LEU A 160 11.52 33.75 -24.60
C LEU A 160 12.04 33.98 -26.03
N ALA A 161 13.15 34.71 -26.18
CA ALA A 161 13.78 34.95 -27.47
C ALA A 161 14.35 33.67 -28.10
N SER A 162 14.67 32.64 -27.29
CA SER A 162 15.21 31.36 -27.76
C SER A 162 14.16 30.36 -28.24
N VAL A 163 12.86 30.68 -28.18
CA VAL A 163 11.79 29.84 -28.75
C VAL A 163 11.89 29.82 -30.29
N SER A 164 11.40 28.76 -30.94
CA SER A 164 11.44 28.60 -32.39
C SER A 164 11.01 29.88 -33.13
N PRO A 165 11.80 30.35 -34.12
CA PRO A 165 11.46 31.53 -34.92
C PRO A 165 10.05 31.47 -35.51
N ARG A 166 9.59 30.28 -35.91
CA ARG A 166 8.24 30.06 -36.46
C ARG A 166 7.16 30.36 -35.43
N LEU A 167 7.34 29.91 -34.18
CA LEU A 167 6.38 30.19 -33.10
C LEU A 167 6.39 31.66 -32.69
N LEU A 168 7.56 32.29 -32.74
CA LEU A 168 7.68 33.73 -32.53
C LEU A 168 6.95 34.54 -33.60
N GLU A 169 6.92 34.08 -34.87
CA GLU A 169 6.11 34.70 -35.93
C GLU A 169 4.61 34.54 -35.68
N VAL A 170 4.16 33.37 -35.25
CA VAL A 170 2.77 33.14 -34.84
C VAL A 170 2.38 34.08 -33.68
N TYR A 171 3.28 34.25 -32.70
CA TYR A 171 3.09 35.22 -31.61
C TYR A 171 3.05 36.66 -32.12
N ALA A 172 3.91 37.03 -33.07
CA ALA A 172 3.92 38.36 -33.68
C ALA A 172 2.61 38.70 -34.42
N ASN A 173 1.92 37.69 -34.94
CA ASN A 173 0.65 37.82 -35.64
C ASN A 173 -0.58 37.78 -34.70
N ASP A 174 -0.37 37.84 -33.37
CA ASP A 174 -1.42 37.74 -32.34
C ASP A 174 -2.20 36.40 -32.34
N GLU A 175 -1.67 35.36 -32.99
CA GLU A 175 -2.27 34.02 -33.03
C GLU A 175 -1.88 33.15 -31.81
N MET A 176 -0.90 33.60 -31.03
CA MET A 176 -0.44 32.98 -29.79
C MET A 176 -0.44 34.00 -28.65
N LYS A 177 -0.69 33.55 -27.42
CA LYS A 177 -0.61 34.36 -26.20
C LYS A 177 0.77 34.23 -25.55
N LEU A 178 1.20 35.25 -24.81
CA LEU A 178 2.48 35.24 -24.10
C LEU A 178 2.66 34.02 -23.17
N GLY A 179 1.61 33.60 -22.46
CA GLY A 179 1.67 32.41 -21.61
C GLY A 179 1.95 31.11 -22.37
N GLN A 180 1.56 31.00 -23.64
CA GLN A 180 1.88 29.86 -24.49
C GLN A 180 3.35 29.89 -24.92
N VAL A 181 3.88 31.07 -25.26
CA VAL A 181 5.32 31.26 -25.56
C VAL A 181 6.18 30.90 -24.35
N MET A 182 5.77 31.32 -23.14
CA MET A 182 6.41 30.94 -21.88
C MET A 182 6.47 29.40 -21.73
N ALA A 183 5.37 28.71 -22.00
CA ALA A 183 5.33 27.24 -21.95
C ALA A 183 6.28 26.57 -22.96
N PHE A 184 6.36 27.07 -24.20
CA PHE A 184 7.30 26.56 -25.20
C PHE A 184 8.76 26.75 -24.83
N SER A 185 9.03 27.77 -24.00
CA SER A 185 10.38 28.07 -23.54
C SER A 185 10.94 27.05 -22.54
N ILE A 186 10.20 26.01 -22.11
CA ILE A 186 10.76 24.94 -21.26
C ILE A 186 11.88 24.17 -21.97
N THR A 187 11.75 23.93 -23.27
CA THR A 187 12.76 23.22 -24.07
C THR A 187 13.43 24.15 -25.08
N ASN A 188 14.67 23.84 -25.45
CA ASN A 188 15.37 24.49 -26.58
C ASN A 188 15.19 23.73 -27.91
N ASP A 189 14.51 22.59 -27.90
CA ASP A 189 14.27 21.80 -29.11
C ASP A 189 13.16 22.45 -29.95
N HIS A 190 13.57 23.24 -30.95
CA HIS A 190 12.66 23.91 -31.88
C HIS A 190 11.79 22.92 -32.66
N VAL A 191 12.32 21.74 -33.01
CA VAL A 191 11.55 20.72 -33.75
C VAL A 191 10.41 20.20 -32.88
N ARG A 192 10.69 19.89 -31.62
CA ARG A 192 9.65 19.44 -30.67
C ARG A 192 8.62 20.54 -30.39
N GLN A 193 9.06 21.79 -30.21
CA GLN A 193 8.15 22.93 -30.03
C GLN A 193 7.16 23.06 -31.20
N GLU A 194 7.65 23.02 -32.44
CA GLU A 194 6.82 23.14 -33.63
C GLU A 194 5.86 21.95 -33.80
N GLN A 195 6.31 20.72 -33.52
CA GLN A 195 5.44 19.54 -33.54
C GLN A 195 4.28 19.65 -32.54
N VAL A 196 4.57 20.12 -31.33
CA VAL A 196 3.54 20.34 -30.31
C VAL A 196 2.58 21.44 -30.78
N TRP A 197 3.08 22.55 -31.34
CA TRP A 197 2.23 23.60 -31.92
C TRP A 197 1.32 23.10 -33.05
N ASP A 198 1.87 22.33 -34.00
CA ASP A 198 1.11 21.75 -35.12
C ASP A 198 0.01 20.79 -34.63
N THR A 199 0.21 20.16 -33.47
CA THR A 199 -0.78 19.29 -32.83
C THR A 199 -1.87 20.10 -32.12
N ILE A 200 -1.50 21.10 -31.32
CA ILE A 200 -2.47 21.85 -30.49
C ILE A 200 -3.21 22.95 -31.24
N SER A 201 -2.63 23.52 -32.30
CA SER A 201 -3.25 24.59 -33.10
C SER A 201 -4.59 24.15 -33.72
N ARG A 202 -4.77 22.83 -33.90
CA ARG A 202 -6.01 22.20 -34.39
C ARG A 202 -6.95 21.76 -33.26
N SER A 203 -6.51 21.85 -32.01
CA SER A 203 -7.24 21.43 -30.81
C SER A 203 -8.01 22.60 -30.20
N HIS A 204 -9.03 22.29 -29.41
CA HIS A 204 -9.78 23.26 -28.61
C HIS A 204 -9.01 23.66 -27.33
N ASN A 205 -8.04 22.85 -26.89
CA ASN A 205 -7.22 23.15 -25.72
C ASN A 205 -5.80 23.56 -26.16
N GLN A 206 -5.51 24.84 -25.98
CA GLN A 206 -4.20 25.45 -26.26
C GLN A 206 -3.61 26.10 -25.01
N ASP A 207 -4.09 25.72 -23.82
CA ASP A 207 -3.66 26.36 -22.58
C ASP A 207 -2.20 26.03 -22.27
N ALA A 208 -1.49 26.99 -21.65
CA ALA A 208 -0.07 26.88 -21.33
C ALA A 208 0.27 25.58 -20.56
N TYR A 209 -0.58 25.17 -19.63
CA TYR A 209 -0.43 23.91 -18.90
C TYR A 209 -0.39 22.68 -19.82
N TYR A 210 -1.28 22.63 -20.82
CA TYR A 210 -1.34 21.51 -21.75
C TYR A 210 -0.11 21.45 -22.65
N ILE A 211 0.39 22.62 -23.08
CA ILE A 211 1.64 22.75 -23.83
C ILE A 211 2.81 22.19 -23.02
N ARG A 212 2.95 22.61 -21.75
CA ARG A 212 4.02 22.12 -20.86
C ARG A 212 3.96 20.61 -20.71
N ARG A 213 2.76 20.06 -20.46
CA ARG A 213 2.55 18.61 -20.35
C ARG A 213 3.01 17.85 -21.60
N MET A 214 2.70 18.34 -22.80
CA MET A 214 3.14 17.70 -24.05
C MET A 214 4.66 17.81 -24.27
N LEU A 215 5.28 18.92 -23.88
CA LEU A 215 6.72 19.11 -23.99
C LEU A 215 7.51 18.23 -23.02
N THR A 216 6.95 17.94 -21.85
CA THR A 216 7.61 17.15 -20.80
C THR A 216 7.10 15.70 -20.70
N GLU A 217 6.29 15.23 -21.66
CA GLU A 217 5.64 13.91 -21.60
C GLU A 217 6.64 12.74 -21.49
N THR A 218 7.78 12.86 -22.16
CA THR A 218 8.84 11.84 -22.17
C THR A 218 9.89 12.06 -21.09
N ALA A 219 9.77 13.12 -20.28
CA ALA A 219 10.76 13.51 -19.29
C ALA A 219 10.31 13.11 -17.88
N VAL A 220 11.27 12.86 -16.99
CA VAL A 220 11.00 12.48 -15.60
C VAL A 220 11.08 13.72 -14.72
N ARG A 221 10.11 13.92 -13.82
CA ARG A 221 10.15 15.04 -12.87
C ARG A 221 11.29 14.85 -11.87
N ALA A 222 11.91 15.94 -11.44
CA ALA A 222 12.93 15.92 -10.38
C ALA A 222 12.42 15.35 -9.04
N SER A 223 11.11 15.43 -8.79
CA SER A 223 10.46 14.84 -7.62
C SER A 223 10.13 13.34 -7.75
N ASP A 224 10.43 12.70 -8.88
CA ASP A 224 10.28 11.25 -9.03
C ASP A 224 11.26 10.53 -8.08
N ARG A 225 10.81 9.46 -7.42
CA ARG A 225 11.62 8.68 -6.48
C ARG A 225 13.00 8.29 -7.03
N ARG A 226 13.10 8.04 -8.35
CA ARG A 226 14.35 7.73 -9.03
C ARG A 226 15.31 8.92 -9.08
N ALA A 227 14.77 10.10 -9.39
CA ALA A 227 15.55 11.34 -9.45
C ALA A 227 16.00 11.79 -8.05
N VAL A 228 15.16 11.61 -7.03
CA VAL A 228 15.52 11.85 -5.62
C VAL A 228 16.64 10.91 -5.18
N TYR A 229 16.52 9.61 -5.48
CA TYR A 229 17.51 8.61 -5.08
C TYR A 229 18.89 8.83 -5.72
N VAL A 230 18.96 9.21 -6.99
CA VAL A 230 20.24 9.49 -7.68
C VAL A 230 20.77 10.88 -7.34
N GLY A 231 19.88 11.87 -7.24
CA GLY A 231 20.21 13.28 -7.12
C GLY A 231 20.44 13.95 -8.48
N ILE A 232 20.02 15.22 -8.59
CA ILE A 232 20.11 16.00 -9.84
C ILE A 232 21.57 16.22 -10.25
N ASP A 233 22.45 16.53 -9.28
CA ASP A 233 23.86 16.82 -9.54
C ASP A 233 24.60 15.62 -10.14
N VAL A 234 24.28 14.40 -9.69
CA VAL A 234 24.86 13.16 -10.21
C VAL A 234 24.36 12.90 -11.64
N TYR A 235 23.08 13.13 -11.90
CA TYR A 235 22.51 13.01 -13.23
C TYR A 235 23.10 14.03 -14.22
N GLU A 236 23.26 15.30 -13.82
CA GLU A 236 23.92 16.33 -14.64
C GLU A 236 25.40 15.99 -14.87
N ALA A 237 26.12 15.50 -13.85
CA ALA A 237 27.52 15.07 -13.98
C ALA A 237 27.69 13.87 -14.92
N ALA A 238 26.69 13.00 -15.04
CA ALA A 238 26.66 11.90 -16.01
C ALA A 238 26.30 12.36 -17.44
N GLY A 239 26.14 13.67 -17.67
CA GLY A 239 25.79 14.25 -18.96
C GLY A 239 24.29 14.40 -19.21
N GLY A 240 23.46 14.15 -18.19
CA GLY A 240 22.02 14.31 -18.27
C GLY A 240 21.60 15.78 -18.37
N VAL A 241 20.55 16.06 -19.14
CA VAL A 241 20.00 17.41 -19.30
C VAL A 241 18.73 17.58 -18.48
N VAL A 242 18.67 18.65 -17.69
CA VAL A 242 17.49 19.04 -16.90
C VAL A 242 16.84 20.27 -17.52
N MET A 243 15.59 20.15 -17.94
CA MET A 243 14.76 21.28 -18.34
C MET A 243 14.23 21.98 -17.10
N ARG A 244 14.38 23.31 -17.04
CA ARG A 244 13.86 24.14 -15.96
C ARG A 244 12.91 25.18 -16.54
N ASP A 245 11.78 25.37 -15.88
CA ASP A 245 10.83 26.44 -16.19
C ASP A 245 11.22 27.71 -15.41
N LEU A 246 11.57 28.77 -16.14
CA LEU A 246 11.95 30.06 -15.55
C LEU A 246 10.74 30.94 -15.18
N PHE A 247 9.52 30.48 -15.45
CA PHE A 247 8.27 31.21 -15.28
C PHE A 247 7.35 30.59 -14.22
N GLU A 248 7.57 29.34 -13.81
CA GLU A 248 6.79 28.65 -12.76
C GLU A 248 7.69 27.88 -11.80
N GLN A 249 7.18 27.58 -10.60
CA GLN A 249 7.85 26.66 -9.67
C GLN A 249 7.73 25.23 -10.20
N ASP A 250 8.85 24.65 -10.60
CA ASP A 250 8.92 23.32 -11.22
C ASP A 250 9.53 22.24 -10.33
N ASN A 251 9.75 22.53 -9.04
CA ASN A 251 10.28 21.59 -8.03
C ASN A 251 11.57 20.87 -8.48
N GLY A 252 12.47 21.57 -9.17
CA GLY A 252 13.75 21.03 -9.62
C GLY A 252 13.77 20.63 -11.11
N GLY A 253 12.64 20.74 -11.81
CA GLY A 253 12.56 20.60 -13.26
C GLY A 253 12.29 19.18 -13.77
N TRP A 254 12.67 18.93 -15.03
CA TRP A 254 12.42 17.67 -15.73
C TRP A 254 13.69 17.11 -16.39
N LEU A 255 14.04 15.89 -16.04
CA LEU A 255 15.17 15.13 -16.58
C LEU A 255 14.77 14.57 -17.96
N GLN A 256 15.49 14.98 -19.00
CA GLN A 256 15.17 14.65 -20.39
C GLN A 256 15.45 13.20 -20.79
N ASP A 257 16.36 12.51 -20.09
CA ASP A 257 16.81 11.16 -20.42
C ASP A 257 16.40 10.17 -19.32
N PRO A 258 15.20 9.56 -19.43
CA PRO A 258 14.77 8.53 -18.51
C PRO A 258 15.68 7.30 -18.50
N ALA A 259 16.32 6.97 -19.64
CA ALA A 259 17.15 5.78 -19.75
C ALA A 259 18.47 5.95 -18.99
N LEU A 260 19.09 7.14 -19.10
CA LEU A 260 20.25 7.49 -18.27
C LEU A 260 19.89 7.48 -16.78
N LEU A 261 18.74 8.04 -16.40
CA LEU A 261 18.28 8.02 -15.01
C LEU A 261 18.09 6.58 -14.50
N GLU A 262 17.43 5.73 -15.28
CA GLU A 262 17.22 4.32 -14.95
C GLU A 262 18.55 3.57 -14.80
N GLN A 263 19.51 3.83 -15.68
CA GLN A 263 20.85 3.25 -15.58
C GLN A 263 21.54 3.65 -14.26
N LEU A 264 21.55 4.94 -13.92
CA LEU A 264 22.20 5.43 -12.69
C LEU A 264 21.55 4.86 -11.41
N VAL A 265 20.22 4.75 -11.38
CA VAL A 265 19.51 4.13 -10.27
C VAL A 265 19.90 2.66 -10.12
N LEU A 266 19.92 1.91 -11.22
CA LEU A 266 20.22 0.48 -11.18
C LEU A 266 21.68 0.24 -10.76
N GLU A 267 22.62 1.05 -11.27
CA GLU A 267 24.03 1.00 -10.85
C GLU A 267 24.17 1.24 -9.35
N LYS A 268 23.48 2.26 -8.81
CA LYS A 268 23.50 2.58 -7.38
C LYS A 268 22.86 1.49 -6.52
N LEU A 269 21.67 1.00 -6.89
CA LEU A 269 21.00 -0.11 -6.19
C LEU A 269 21.82 -1.40 -6.22
N THR A 270 22.51 -1.68 -7.32
CA THR A 270 23.37 -2.87 -7.44
C THR A 270 24.58 -2.76 -6.52
N ALA A 271 25.19 -1.58 -6.42
CA ALA A 271 26.29 -1.33 -5.48
C ALA A 271 25.84 -1.47 -4.02
N GLU A 272 24.66 -0.95 -3.67
CA GLU A 272 24.07 -1.12 -2.34
C GLU A 272 23.71 -2.60 -2.05
N ALA A 273 23.21 -3.33 -3.04
CA ALA A 273 22.92 -4.76 -2.91
C ALA A 273 24.17 -5.60 -2.62
N GLU A 274 25.27 -5.35 -3.33
CA GLU A 274 26.54 -6.04 -3.10
C GLU A 274 27.14 -5.67 -1.74
N THR A 275 27.00 -4.40 -1.31
CA THR A 275 27.41 -3.96 0.03
C THR A 275 26.61 -4.68 1.11
N LEU A 276 25.28 -4.70 0.99
CA LEU A 276 24.38 -5.40 1.90
C LEU A 276 24.69 -6.90 1.98
N LYS A 277 24.96 -7.51 0.82
CA LYS A 277 25.33 -8.92 0.73
C LYS A 277 26.64 -9.22 1.46
N ALA A 278 27.64 -8.37 1.30
CA ALA A 278 28.95 -8.53 1.93
C ALA A 278 28.92 -8.27 3.45
N ASP A 279 28.22 -7.23 3.88
CA ASP A 279 28.19 -6.80 5.28
C ASP A 279 27.33 -7.74 6.15
N GLU A 280 26.18 -8.17 5.64
CA GLU A 280 25.25 -9.03 6.39
C GLU A 280 25.46 -10.53 6.10
N GLY A 281 26.14 -10.91 5.00
CA GLY A 281 26.47 -12.30 4.69
C GLY A 281 25.40 -13.09 3.93
N TRP A 282 24.42 -12.41 3.32
CA TRP A 282 23.34 -13.04 2.55
C TRP A 282 23.85 -13.87 1.36
N LYS A 283 23.17 -14.99 1.06
CA LYS A 283 23.49 -15.81 -0.11
C LYS A 283 23.26 -15.05 -1.42
N TRP A 284 22.17 -14.29 -1.47
CA TRP A 284 21.80 -13.46 -2.61
C TRP A 284 21.12 -12.18 -2.13
N VAL A 285 21.30 -11.11 -2.90
CA VAL A 285 20.54 -9.88 -2.76
C VAL A 285 20.09 -9.50 -4.15
N GLU A 286 18.80 -9.22 -4.31
CA GLU A 286 18.22 -8.84 -5.61
C GLU A 286 17.79 -7.38 -5.58
N ALA A 287 18.22 -6.63 -6.59
CA ALA A 287 18.01 -5.20 -6.72
C ALA A 287 17.10 -4.89 -7.90
N ALA A 288 16.06 -4.10 -7.68
CA ALA A 288 15.18 -3.60 -8.73
C ALA A 288 14.57 -2.26 -8.32
N PHE A 289 14.05 -1.49 -9.28
CA PHE A 289 13.27 -0.28 -8.97
C PHE A 289 12.06 -0.59 -8.09
N ASP A 290 11.38 -1.66 -8.45
CA ASP A 290 10.17 -2.16 -7.83
C ASP A 290 10.05 -3.65 -8.16
N PHE A 291 9.33 -4.37 -7.32
CA PHE A 291 9.06 -5.78 -7.56
C PHE A 291 7.56 -5.99 -7.81
N PRO A 292 7.18 -6.81 -8.81
CA PRO A 292 5.78 -7.14 -9.04
C PRO A 292 5.10 -7.70 -7.79
N TYR A 293 3.78 -7.49 -7.69
CA TYR A 293 2.98 -8.10 -6.64
C TYR A 293 3.17 -9.62 -6.64
N GLY A 294 3.48 -10.17 -5.46
CA GLY A 294 3.72 -11.61 -5.32
C GLY A 294 5.11 -12.08 -5.76
N HIS A 295 6.10 -11.21 -5.97
CA HIS A 295 7.50 -11.63 -6.24
C HIS A 295 8.10 -12.52 -5.13
N ILE A 296 7.62 -12.38 -3.89
CA ILE A 296 7.97 -13.27 -2.77
C ILE A 296 7.23 -14.62 -2.81
N SER A 297 6.28 -14.80 -3.74
CA SER A 297 5.53 -16.04 -3.90
C SER A 297 6.44 -17.13 -4.45
N GLY A 298 6.86 -17.98 -3.55
CA GLY A 298 7.75 -19.12 -3.85
C GLY A 298 8.83 -19.25 -2.79
N LEU A 299 9.10 -18.17 -2.07
CA LEU A 299 10.15 -18.06 -1.07
C LEU A 299 9.62 -18.38 0.32
N ARG A 300 10.43 -19.08 1.12
CA ARG A 300 10.17 -19.26 2.56
C ARG A 300 10.69 -18.02 3.29
N ARG A 301 9.85 -17.39 4.11
CA ARG A 301 10.25 -16.26 4.93
C ARG A 301 10.73 -16.74 6.30
N PHE A 302 11.76 -16.09 6.84
CA PHE A 302 12.18 -16.19 8.23
C PHE A 302 12.43 -14.79 8.78
N TYR A 303 12.42 -14.66 10.10
CA TYR A 303 12.45 -13.38 10.78
C TYR A 303 13.65 -13.33 11.72
N GLY A 304 14.28 -12.16 11.82
CA GLY A 304 15.30 -11.92 12.84
C GLY A 304 14.64 -11.70 14.19
N GLU A 305 15.41 -11.89 15.25
CA GLU A 305 15.01 -11.58 16.62
C GLU A 305 15.48 -10.16 16.96
N ARG A 306 14.65 -9.43 17.71
CA ARG A 306 15.03 -8.09 18.18
C ARG A 306 15.98 -8.24 19.36
N VAL A 307 17.11 -7.54 19.32
CA VAL A 307 18.09 -7.57 20.41
C VAL A 307 17.45 -7.01 21.68
N GLU A 308 17.55 -7.75 22.79
CA GLU A 308 17.12 -7.28 24.11
C GLU A 308 18.03 -6.14 24.60
N TYR A 309 17.49 -5.28 25.48
CA TYR A 309 18.27 -4.23 26.11
C TYR A 309 19.41 -4.84 26.94
N SER A 310 20.65 -4.39 26.71
CA SER A 310 21.69 -4.58 27.72
C SER A 310 21.35 -3.76 28.98
N GLU A 311 21.86 -4.17 30.14
CA GLU A 311 21.62 -3.48 31.42
C GLU A 311 22.04 -2.00 31.37
N GLU A 312 23.15 -1.69 30.67
CA GLU A 312 23.65 -0.32 30.51
C GLU A 312 22.75 0.54 29.61
N GLU A 313 22.20 -0.04 28.55
CA GLU A 313 21.30 0.66 27.63
C GLU A 313 19.91 0.84 28.22
N LEU A 314 19.41 -0.13 29.01
CA LEU A 314 18.16 0.00 29.75
C LEU A 314 18.26 1.16 30.75
N ALA A 315 19.35 1.21 31.52
CA ALA A 315 19.60 2.31 32.44
C ALA A 315 19.70 3.67 31.74
N ARG A 316 20.29 3.71 30.53
CA ARG A 316 20.37 4.94 29.71
C ARG A 316 19.00 5.35 29.17
N HIS A 317 18.22 4.40 28.67
CA HIS A 317 16.85 4.63 28.20
C HIS A 317 15.97 5.18 29.32
N ASP A 318 16.01 4.57 30.50
CA ASP A 318 15.22 5.00 31.66
C ASP A 318 15.63 6.40 32.15
N ALA A 319 16.92 6.72 32.13
CA ALA A 319 17.42 8.05 32.46
C ALA A 319 16.96 9.12 31.46
N LEU A 320 17.07 8.84 30.16
CA LEU A 320 16.62 9.76 29.10
C LEU A 320 15.11 9.97 29.13
N LYS A 321 14.35 8.90 29.36
CA LYS A 321 12.88 8.96 29.49
C LYS A 321 12.46 9.78 30.70
N ALA A 322 13.11 9.58 31.86
CA ALA A 322 12.84 10.37 33.04
C ALA A 322 13.18 11.87 32.85
N GLU A 323 14.23 12.19 32.08
CA GLU A 323 14.57 13.57 31.72
C GLU A 323 13.53 14.16 30.76
N TYR A 324 13.12 13.41 29.74
CA TYR A 324 12.07 13.80 28.78
C TYR A 324 10.75 14.07 29.49
N ASP A 325 10.23 13.10 30.26
CA ASP A 325 8.93 13.20 30.94
C ASP A 325 8.91 14.38 31.93
N LYS A 326 10.03 14.63 32.61
CA LYS A 326 10.17 15.77 33.50
C LYS A 326 10.14 17.09 32.74
N LEU A 327 10.89 17.19 31.65
CA LEU A 327 10.98 18.42 30.85
C LEU A 327 9.65 18.72 30.14
N ASP A 328 8.95 17.69 29.68
CA ASP A 328 7.63 17.81 29.04
C ASP A 328 6.57 18.30 30.03
N ALA A 329 6.58 17.77 31.26
CA ALA A 329 5.70 18.25 32.33
C ALA A 329 6.00 19.72 32.72
N GLU A 330 7.29 20.08 32.87
CA GLU A 330 7.70 21.46 33.14
C GLU A 330 7.32 22.41 31.99
N TYR A 331 7.40 21.95 30.75
CA TYR A 331 6.99 22.71 29.57
C TYR A 331 5.48 22.89 29.46
N ALA A 332 4.70 21.84 29.77
CA ALA A 332 3.24 21.89 29.78
C ALA A 332 2.67 22.85 30.85
N GLU A 333 3.37 23.02 31.98
CA GLU A 333 3.02 23.98 33.03
C GLU A 333 3.53 25.41 32.76
N ALA A 334 4.38 25.61 31.75
CA ALA A 334 4.95 26.91 31.44
C ALA A 334 3.92 27.83 30.75
N GLU A 335 3.75 29.05 31.28
CA GLU A 335 2.85 30.06 30.68
C GLU A 335 3.42 30.69 29.39
N SER A 336 4.69 30.45 29.06
CA SER A 336 5.40 31.05 27.93
C SER A 336 6.18 30.04 27.11
N TYR A 337 6.06 30.15 25.79
CA TYR A 337 6.82 29.37 24.81
C TYR A 337 8.34 29.51 24.98
N SER A 338 9.06 28.40 24.86
CA SER A 338 10.53 28.31 24.97
C SER A 338 11.09 27.40 23.87
N GLU A 339 11.71 28.01 22.87
CA GLU A 339 12.36 27.32 21.74
C GLU A 339 13.50 26.39 22.20
N GLU A 340 14.21 26.77 23.27
CA GLU A 340 15.29 25.96 23.86
C GLU A 340 14.76 24.67 24.51
N THR A 341 13.60 24.74 25.16
CA THR A 341 12.97 23.59 25.81
C THR A 341 12.40 22.61 24.78
N GLU A 342 11.78 23.14 23.72
CA GLU A 342 11.27 22.32 22.60
C GLU A 342 12.42 21.61 21.87
N ALA A 343 13.51 22.31 21.56
CA ALA A 343 14.70 21.70 20.94
C ALA A 343 15.32 20.60 21.83
N ARG A 344 15.29 20.77 23.15
CA ARG A 344 15.80 19.76 24.08
C ARG A 344 14.87 18.54 24.20
N LEU A 345 13.55 18.73 24.16
CA LEU A 345 12.59 17.63 24.07
C LEU A 345 12.76 16.84 22.78
N GLU A 346 12.96 17.53 21.65
CA GLU A 346 13.25 16.90 20.36
C GLU A 346 14.55 16.08 20.41
N GLU A 347 15.62 16.61 21.01
CA GLU A 347 16.89 15.89 21.19
C GLU A 347 16.72 14.62 22.05
N LEU A 348 16.01 14.72 23.17
CA LEU A 348 15.75 13.59 24.07
C LEU A 348 14.83 12.55 23.42
N GLY A 349 13.81 12.98 22.69
CA GLY A 349 12.92 12.13 21.91
C GLY A 349 13.69 11.36 20.83
N ASN A 350 14.52 12.05 20.04
CA ASN A 350 15.38 11.44 19.04
C ASN A 350 16.37 10.44 19.65
N ALA A 351 16.91 10.71 20.84
CA ALA A 351 17.80 9.80 21.55
C ALA A 351 17.07 8.55 22.07
N LEU A 352 15.82 8.68 22.51
CA LEU A 352 14.96 7.55 22.90
C LEU A 352 14.57 6.72 21.69
N ASP A 353 14.20 7.35 20.58
CA ASP A 353 13.87 6.68 19.33
C ASP A 353 15.08 5.90 18.79
N ALA A 354 16.28 6.46 18.84
CA ALA A 354 17.51 5.76 18.45
C ALA A 354 17.82 4.53 19.33
N LEU A 355 17.47 4.55 20.63
CA LEU A 355 17.60 3.39 21.52
C LEU A 355 16.51 2.34 21.28
N ASN A 356 15.33 2.80 20.85
CA ASN A 356 14.19 1.94 20.52
C ASN A 356 14.33 1.30 19.14
N ASP A 357 14.92 1.96 18.15
CA ASP A 357 15.11 1.44 16.79
C ASP A 357 16.25 0.41 16.73
N ARG A 358 16.00 -0.75 17.33
CA ARG A 358 16.95 -1.85 17.49
C ARG A 358 17.00 -2.69 16.20
N PRO A 359 18.21 -3.00 15.68
CA PRO A 359 18.33 -3.87 14.53
C PRO A 359 17.86 -5.29 14.86
N TYR A 360 17.24 -5.94 13.88
CA TYR A 360 16.94 -7.37 13.94
C TYR A 360 18.23 -8.16 13.69
N VAL A 361 18.50 -9.15 14.55
CA VAL A 361 19.61 -10.10 14.37
C VAL A 361 19.04 -11.38 13.79
N PHE A 362 19.61 -11.82 12.68
CA PHE A 362 19.22 -13.05 12.00
C PHE A 362 20.20 -14.17 12.38
N ASP A 363 19.70 -15.41 12.47
CA ASP A 363 20.57 -16.57 12.66
C ASP A 363 21.52 -16.69 11.46
N SER A 364 22.82 -16.74 11.74
CA SER A 364 23.88 -16.90 10.74
C SER A 364 23.67 -18.08 9.78
N GLN A 365 23.08 -19.19 10.25
CA GLN A 365 22.77 -20.35 9.41
C GLN A 365 21.64 -20.05 8.43
N ASP A 366 20.66 -19.27 8.85
CA ASP A 366 19.56 -18.83 7.99
C ASP A 366 20.00 -17.75 7.01
N VAL A 367 20.85 -16.82 7.41
CA VAL A 367 21.42 -15.79 6.53
C VAL A 367 22.26 -16.40 5.41
N ALA A 368 23.09 -17.41 5.72
CA ALA A 368 23.93 -18.10 4.74
C ALA A 368 23.15 -18.83 3.62
N ARG A 369 21.85 -19.10 3.84
CA ARG A 369 20.93 -19.68 2.83
C ARG A 369 19.86 -18.70 2.36
N GLY A 370 19.67 -17.61 3.08
CA GLY A 370 18.68 -16.59 2.81
C GLY A 370 19.17 -15.50 1.89
N GLY A 371 18.26 -14.61 1.54
CA GLY A 371 18.55 -13.41 0.80
C GLY A 371 17.58 -12.27 1.12
N ALA A 372 17.87 -11.15 0.48
CA ALA A 372 17.14 -9.91 0.66
C ALA A 372 16.79 -9.27 -0.69
N PHE A 373 15.73 -8.46 -0.68
CA PHE A 373 15.36 -7.60 -1.80
C PHE A 373 15.66 -6.15 -1.43
N ILE A 374 16.26 -5.41 -2.35
CA ILE A 374 16.40 -3.95 -2.25
C ILE A 374 15.63 -3.28 -3.38
N SER A 375 14.76 -2.33 -3.02
CA SER A 375 13.93 -1.57 -3.96
C SER A 375 13.80 -0.11 -3.54
N LEU A 376 13.17 0.73 -4.36
CA LEU A 376 12.95 2.13 -4.00
C LEU A 376 11.60 2.33 -3.31
N GLY A 377 11.62 2.98 -2.15
CA GLY A 377 10.46 3.53 -1.48
C GLY A 377 9.76 4.62 -2.30
N ALA A 378 8.58 5.04 -1.83
CA ALA A 378 7.80 6.08 -2.50
C ALA A 378 8.45 7.48 -2.41
N ASP A 379 9.25 7.68 -1.37
CA ASP A 379 10.07 8.86 -1.08
C ASP A 379 11.42 8.87 -1.80
N GLY A 380 11.83 7.73 -2.38
CA GLY A 380 13.15 7.57 -3.00
C GLY A 380 14.21 7.01 -2.06
N GLU A 381 13.87 6.64 -0.82
CA GLU A 381 14.79 5.93 0.06
C GLU A 381 14.83 4.43 -0.27
N PRO A 382 15.99 3.75 -0.08
CA PRO A 382 16.10 2.32 -0.33
C PRO A 382 15.31 1.52 0.71
N ARG A 383 14.36 0.71 0.23
CA ARG A 383 13.60 -0.24 1.02
C ARG A 383 14.24 -1.62 0.92
N ILE A 384 14.61 -2.17 2.07
CA ILE A 384 15.26 -3.50 2.17
C ILE A 384 14.32 -4.49 2.85
N GLU A 385 13.97 -5.57 2.16
CA GLU A 385 13.22 -6.71 2.72
C GLU A 385 14.16 -7.91 2.90
N ARG A 386 14.39 -8.29 4.16
CA ARG A 386 15.31 -9.38 4.53
C ARG A 386 14.56 -10.68 4.86
N GLY A 387 15.28 -11.80 4.82
CA GLY A 387 14.84 -13.07 5.40
C GLY A 387 14.06 -13.97 4.45
N PHE A 388 14.53 -14.15 3.21
CA PHE A 388 13.88 -15.02 2.21
C PHE A 388 14.78 -16.17 1.77
N VAL A 389 14.26 -17.39 1.71
CA VAL A 389 14.99 -18.57 1.19
C VAL A 389 14.33 -19.04 -0.10
N ARG A 390 15.12 -19.23 -1.16
CA ARG A 390 14.64 -19.80 -2.44
C ARG A 390 14.46 -21.31 -2.31
N PRO A 391 13.55 -21.95 -3.06
CA PRO A 391 13.33 -23.40 -2.99
C PRO A 391 14.61 -24.23 -3.18
N GLU A 392 15.50 -23.81 -4.08
CA GLU A 392 16.80 -24.45 -4.33
C GLU A 392 17.82 -24.29 -3.19
N ASP A 393 17.57 -23.37 -2.26
CA ASP A 393 18.44 -23.04 -1.14
C ASP A 393 17.95 -23.67 0.19
N GLU A 394 16.84 -24.42 0.15
CA GLU A 394 16.37 -25.15 1.32
C GLU A 394 17.30 -26.31 1.67
N PRO A 395 17.49 -26.60 2.97
CA PRO A 395 18.23 -27.78 3.37
C PRO A 395 17.51 -29.01 2.83
N VAL A 396 18.17 -29.77 1.95
CA VAL A 396 17.73 -31.12 1.61
C VAL A 396 17.68 -31.88 2.92
N ALA A 397 16.49 -32.31 3.33
CA ALA A 397 16.36 -33.19 4.48
C ALA A 397 17.20 -34.44 4.18
N GLU A 398 18.36 -34.57 4.83
CA GLU A 398 19.08 -35.83 4.81
C GLU A 398 18.12 -36.87 5.38
N PRO A 399 17.78 -37.92 4.64
CA PRO A 399 17.03 -39.02 5.21
C PRO A 399 17.87 -39.52 6.38
N GLN A 400 17.31 -39.44 7.59
CA GLN A 400 17.92 -40.07 8.76
C GLN A 400 18.06 -41.56 8.42
N THR A 401 19.28 -41.96 8.08
CA THR A 401 19.67 -43.34 7.83
C THR A 401 19.61 -44.07 9.16
N GLY A 402 18.46 -44.68 9.44
CA GLY A 402 18.38 -45.89 10.26
C GLY A 402 18.34 -47.09 9.32
N ASP A 403 19.42 -47.88 9.34
CA ASP A 403 19.64 -49.10 8.56
C ASP A 403 18.40 -50.00 8.42
N THR A 404 18.11 -50.48 7.21
CA THR A 404 18.44 -51.86 6.77
C THR A 404 17.98 -52.09 5.32
N ASP A 405 18.97 -52.37 4.47
CA ASP A 405 19.05 -53.34 3.36
C ASP A 405 17.90 -53.54 2.34
N ASP A 406 18.31 -53.22 1.11
CA ASP A 406 18.25 -54.04 -0.10
C ASP A 406 17.25 -53.74 -1.25
N GLU A 407 17.89 -53.30 -2.34
CA GLU A 407 17.74 -53.67 -3.75
C GLU A 407 16.59 -53.10 -4.60
N ALA A 408 16.93 -51.97 -5.25
CA ALA A 408 17.04 -51.81 -6.71
C ALA A 408 15.93 -52.37 -7.63
N SER A 409 15.26 -51.47 -8.35
CA SER A 409 15.27 -51.50 -9.83
C SER A 409 14.73 -50.19 -10.41
N ASP A 410 15.55 -49.62 -11.28
CA ASP A 410 15.24 -48.63 -12.33
C ASP A 410 13.82 -48.70 -12.92
N ARG A 411 13.24 -47.50 -13.16
CA ARG A 411 12.83 -47.08 -14.52
C ARG A 411 12.55 -45.59 -14.62
N GLN A 412 13.33 -44.96 -15.50
CA GLN A 412 13.15 -43.66 -16.14
C GLN A 412 11.79 -43.52 -16.84
N GLY A 413 11.32 -42.28 -17.03
CA GLY A 413 10.39 -41.93 -18.10
C GLY A 413 9.50 -40.75 -17.80
N GLU A 414 9.79 -39.63 -18.46
CA GLU A 414 9.19 -38.30 -18.35
C GLU A 414 7.72 -38.17 -18.83
N THR A 415 7.10 -37.10 -18.33
CA THR A 415 6.18 -36.15 -19.00
C THR A 415 4.69 -36.46 -19.22
N GLU A 416 3.93 -35.46 -18.73
CA GLU A 416 2.78 -34.76 -19.35
C GLU A 416 1.33 -35.22 -19.07
N THR A 417 0.69 -34.38 -18.25
CA THR A 417 -0.59 -33.65 -18.45
C THR A 417 -1.77 -34.37 -19.10
N GLY A 418 -2.93 -34.29 -18.44
CA GLY A 418 -4.21 -34.39 -19.15
C GLY A 418 -5.41 -34.75 -18.28
N THR A 419 -6.00 -33.74 -17.65
CA THR A 419 -7.37 -33.77 -17.14
C THR A 419 -8.34 -34.28 -18.21
N THR A 420 -9.26 -35.20 -17.88
CA THR A 420 -10.72 -35.03 -18.10
C THR A 420 -11.54 -36.24 -17.64
N SER A 421 -12.70 -35.87 -17.10
CA SER A 421 -13.81 -36.68 -16.60
C SER A 421 -14.37 -37.69 -17.62
N GLY A 422 -14.91 -38.81 -17.12
CA GLY A 422 -15.65 -39.76 -17.96
C GLY A 422 -16.18 -40.98 -17.22
N ASN A 423 -17.24 -40.78 -16.43
CA ASN A 423 -18.04 -41.87 -15.88
C ASN A 423 -18.67 -42.72 -17.00
N ARG A 424 -18.28 -44.00 -17.14
CA ARG A 424 -19.16 -45.06 -17.65
C ARG A 424 -18.60 -46.44 -17.35
N GLY A 425 -19.32 -47.20 -16.52
CA GLY A 425 -19.06 -48.62 -16.36
C GLY A 425 -19.34 -49.41 -17.64
N ILE A 426 -18.69 -50.58 -17.77
CA ILE A 426 -19.26 -51.87 -18.19
C ILE A 426 -18.27 -52.96 -17.78
N SER A 427 -18.82 -53.97 -17.12
CA SER A 427 -18.22 -55.27 -16.77
C SER A 427 -17.88 -56.10 -18.00
N VAL A 428 -16.73 -56.80 -17.98
CA VAL A 428 -16.57 -58.14 -18.60
C VAL A 428 -15.56 -58.97 -17.80
N ASN A 429 -16.06 -59.76 -16.82
CA ASN A 429 -15.74 -61.19 -16.66
C ASN A 429 -16.53 -61.82 -15.50
N GLY A 430 -17.87 -61.78 -15.61
CA GLY A 430 -18.76 -62.87 -15.16
C GLY A 430 -18.47 -63.59 -13.83
N LYS A 431 -18.10 -62.87 -12.76
CA LYS A 431 -18.15 -63.39 -11.38
C LYS A 431 -18.80 -62.32 -10.49
N PRO A 432 -19.81 -62.67 -9.67
CA PRO A 432 -20.16 -61.82 -8.55
C PRO A 432 -18.96 -61.82 -7.60
N VAL A 433 -18.45 -60.64 -7.25
CA VAL A 433 -17.50 -60.51 -6.13
C VAL A 433 -18.32 -60.73 -4.87
N GLY A 434 -18.27 -61.97 -4.37
CA GLY A 434 -19.08 -62.41 -3.24
C GLY A 434 -18.99 -63.91 -3.02
N ILE A 435 -17.77 -64.47 -3.06
CA ILE A 435 -17.47 -65.78 -2.47
C ILE A 435 -16.04 -65.68 -1.95
N GLU A 436 -15.88 -65.47 -0.64
CA GLU A 436 -14.62 -65.81 0.06
C GLU A 436 -14.37 -67.31 -0.16
N GLU A 437 -13.20 -67.67 -0.71
CA GLU A 437 -12.75 -69.07 -0.71
C GLU A 437 -12.61 -69.55 0.75
N PRO A 438 -12.88 -70.83 1.05
CA PRO A 438 -12.78 -71.34 2.42
C PRO A 438 -11.32 -71.29 2.88
N GLU A 439 -11.01 -70.43 3.84
CA GLU A 439 -9.70 -70.40 4.49
C GLU A 439 -9.45 -71.74 5.22
N GLU A 440 -8.35 -72.41 4.88
CA GLU A 440 -7.79 -73.46 5.73
C GLU A 440 -7.28 -72.83 7.04
N ASP A 441 -7.84 -73.29 8.15
CA ASP A 441 -7.64 -72.78 9.51
C ASP A 441 -6.26 -73.17 10.04
N ASP A 442 -5.25 -72.31 9.84
CA ASP A 442 -3.89 -72.46 10.38
C ASP A 442 -3.72 -71.84 11.78
N GLY A 443 -4.79 -71.33 12.37
CA GLY A 443 -4.81 -70.71 13.71
C GLY A 443 -4.02 -69.39 13.84
N LYS A 444 -3.47 -68.84 12.75
CA LYS A 444 -2.69 -67.58 12.78
C LYS A 444 -3.60 -66.37 12.56
N VAL A 445 -3.41 -65.35 13.39
CA VAL A 445 -4.05 -64.04 13.20
C VAL A 445 -3.31 -63.31 12.07
N ARG A 446 -3.95 -63.17 10.91
CA ARG A 446 -3.45 -62.35 9.78
C ARG A 446 -3.88 -60.89 9.96
N PRO A 447 -3.31 -59.91 9.24
CA PRO A 447 -3.85 -58.56 9.23
C PRO A 447 -5.32 -58.52 8.77
N LEU A 448 -6.10 -57.58 9.30
CA LEU A 448 -7.47 -57.32 8.83
C LEU A 448 -7.47 -57.00 7.33
N SER A 449 -8.54 -57.37 6.62
CA SER A 449 -8.68 -57.01 5.21
C SER A 449 -8.84 -55.50 5.03
N ASP A 450 -8.32 -54.96 3.92
CA ASP A 450 -8.38 -53.52 3.63
C ASP A 450 -9.83 -53.00 3.65
N ARG A 451 -10.80 -53.83 3.23
CA ARG A 451 -12.22 -53.46 3.25
C ARG A 451 -12.78 -53.33 4.67
N VAL A 452 -12.38 -54.21 5.59
CA VAL A 452 -12.79 -54.12 7.00
C VAL A 452 -12.14 -52.91 7.67
N ILE A 453 -10.88 -52.61 7.36
CA ILE A 453 -10.20 -51.40 7.85
C ILE A 453 -10.89 -50.12 7.36
N GLU A 454 -11.24 -50.06 6.06
CA GLU A 454 -11.97 -48.93 5.48
C GLU A 454 -13.34 -48.74 6.16
N ASP A 455 -14.12 -49.80 6.33
CA ASP A 455 -15.45 -49.72 6.96
C ASP A 455 -15.38 -49.29 8.44
N LEU A 456 -14.40 -49.80 9.20
CA LEU A 456 -14.18 -49.39 10.60
C LEU A 456 -13.73 -47.93 10.69
N THR A 457 -12.79 -47.51 9.84
CA THR A 457 -12.30 -46.12 9.84
C THR A 457 -13.34 -45.12 9.29
N ALA A 458 -14.25 -45.57 8.41
CA ALA A 458 -15.44 -44.81 8.02
C ALA A 458 -16.40 -44.62 9.21
N ALA A 459 -16.62 -45.67 10.01
CA ALA A 459 -17.43 -45.55 11.21
C ALA A 459 -16.83 -44.57 12.23
N ARG A 460 -15.52 -44.65 12.48
CA ARG A 460 -14.79 -43.68 13.31
C ARG A 460 -14.93 -42.26 12.78
N THR A 461 -14.79 -42.09 11.47
CA THR A 461 -14.88 -40.77 10.82
C THR A 461 -16.23 -40.13 11.11
N VAL A 462 -17.33 -40.82 10.84
CA VAL A 462 -18.67 -40.22 11.01
C VAL A 462 -19.01 -40.02 12.49
N ALA A 463 -18.59 -40.90 13.39
CA ALA A 463 -18.77 -40.69 14.82
C ALA A 463 -18.00 -39.44 15.32
N LEU A 464 -16.77 -39.24 14.83
CA LEU A 464 -15.96 -38.05 15.13
C LEU A 464 -16.55 -36.76 14.51
N ARG A 465 -17.16 -36.85 13.31
CA ARG A 465 -17.94 -35.74 12.73
C ARG A 465 -19.07 -35.33 13.66
N ASN A 466 -19.84 -36.30 14.16
CA ASN A 466 -20.96 -36.01 15.05
C ASN A 466 -20.48 -35.32 16.34
N ALA A 467 -19.39 -35.81 16.94
CA ALA A 467 -18.79 -35.22 18.13
C ALA A 467 -18.31 -33.78 17.90
N LEU A 468 -17.52 -33.52 16.85
CA LEU A 468 -17.00 -32.18 16.55
C LEU A 468 -18.13 -31.19 16.26
N ALA A 469 -19.18 -31.64 15.59
CA ALA A 469 -20.33 -30.80 15.25
C ALA A 469 -21.16 -30.37 16.48
N ASN A 470 -20.99 -31.05 17.62
CA ASN A 470 -21.62 -30.70 18.89
C ASN A 470 -20.70 -29.84 19.78
N ASP A 471 -19.49 -29.49 19.32
CA ASP A 471 -18.54 -28.62 20.00
C ASP A 471 -18.08 -27.47 19.08
N PRO A 472 -18.80 -26.32 19.08
CA PRO A 472 -18.48 -25.20 18.20
C PRO A 472 -17.11 -24.55 18.45
N VAL A 473 -16.60 -24.62 19.67
CA VAL A 473 -15.28 -24.05 20.01
C VAL A 473 -14.19 -24.90 19.37
N MET A 474 -14.27 -26.22 19.52
CA MET A 474 -13.31 -27.13 18.89
C MET A 474 -13.41 -27.11 17.36
N ALA A 475 -14.61 -26.93 16.80
CA ALA A 475 -14.77 -26.75 15.36
C ALA A 475 -14.05 -25.48 14.85
N PHE A 476 -14.11 -24.37 15.59
CA PHE A 476 -13.39 -23.14 15.25
C PHE A 476 -11.88 -23.33 15.29
N ILE A 477 -11.37 -23.91 16.38
CA ILE A 477 -9.93 -24.18 16.53
C ILE A 477 -9.43 -25.07 15.40
N ALA A 478 -10.19 -26.13 15.05
CA ALA A 478 -9.82 -27.04 13.98
C ALA A 478 -9.80 -26.35 12.60
N ALA A 479 -10.76 -25.48 12.31
CA ALA A 479 -10.78 -24.71 11.06
C ALA A 479 -9.64 -23.69 10.96
N LEU A 480 -9.38 -22.96 12.05
CA LEU A 480 -8.27 -22.00 12.16
C LEU A 480 -6.93 -22.70 11.98
N HIS A 481 -6.75 -23.87 12.58
CA HIS A 481 -5.55 -24.69 12.43
C HIS A 481 -5.23 -24.93 10.95
N VAL A 482 -6.19 -25.37 10.14
CA VAL A 482 -5.97 -25.60 8.69
C VAL A 482 -5.65 -24.30 7.95
N ALA A 483 -6.31 -23.18 8.28
CA ALA A 483 -6.02 -21.89 7.67
C ALA A 483 -4.58 -21.43 7.97
N VAL A 484 -4.14 -21.57 9.22
CA VAL A 484 -2.77 -21.26 9.65
C VAL A 484 -1.76 -22.15 8.94
N LEU A 485 -2.02 -23.45 8.84
CA LEU A 485 -1.16 -24.37 8.09
C LEU A 485 -1.02 -23.94 6.62
N LYS A 486 -2.13 -23.63 5.93
CA LYS A 486 -2.09 -23.24 4.52
C LYS A 486 -1.39 -21.89 4.25
N ILE A 487 -1.48 -20.94 5.19
CA ILE A 487 -0.93 -19.59 5.01
C ILE A 487 0.54 -19.53 5.44
N PHE A 488 0.90 -20.20 6.53
CA PHE A 488 2.21 -20.04 7.17
C PHE A 488 3.14 -21.26 7.01
N TYR A 489 2.64 -22.43 6.58
CA TYR A 489 3.42 -23.68 6.48
C TYR A 489 3.29 -24.33 5.09
N ARG A 490 4.31 -24.15 4.24
CA ARG A 490 4.25 -24.46 2.79
C ARG A 490 4.34 -25.95 2.43
N TYR A 491 4.96 -26.76 3.29
CA TYR A 491 4.97 -28.22 3.18
C TYR A 491 4.13 -28.79 4.32
N GLY A 492 3.05 -29.48 3.94
CA GLY A 492 1.88 -29.76 4.78
C GLY A 492 2.21 -30.36 6.15
N ALA A 493 1.73 -29.70 7.20
CA ALA A 493 1.24 -30.49 8.32
C ALA A 493 -0.05 -31.16 7.84
N ASP A 494 0.01 -32.47 7.74
CA ASP A 494 -1.10 -33.29 7.31
C ASP A 494 -2.22 -33.19 8.35
N SER A 495 -3.41 -32.75 7.91
CA SER A 495 -4.56 -32.53 8.77
C SER A 495 -5.68 -33.51 8.45
N CYS A 496 -6.32 -34.08 9.47
CA CYS A 496 -7.56 -34.84 9.31
C CYS A 496 -8.76 -34.00 8.84
N LEU A 497 -8.66 -32.66 8.85
CA LEU A 497 -9.63 -31.75 8.27
C LEU A 497 -9.26 -31.45 6.82
N GLU A 498 -10.09 -31.92 5.90
CA GLU A 498 -9.98 -31.60 4.48
C GLU A 498 -10.92 -30.44 4.16
N ILE A 499 -10.50 -29.20 4.45
CA ILE A 499 -11.30 -28.01 4.11
C ILE A 499 -11.31 -27.82 2.60
N THR A 500 -12.28 -28.52 2.01
CA THR A 500 -12.79 -28.48 0.66
C THR A 500 -14.27 -28.75 0.85
N LEU A 501 -15.15 -27.81 0.50
CA LEU A 501 -16.59 -27.96 0.68
C LEU A 501 -17.12 -29.03 -0.29
N GLN A 502 -16.97 -30.30 0.08
CA GLN A 502 -17.45 -31.48 -0.62
C GLN A 502 -18.18 -32.39 0.37
N HIS A 503 -19.42 -32.76 0.03
CA HIS A 503 -20.20 -33.72 0.81
C HIS A 503 -19.79 -35.15 0.43
N THR A 504 -18.86 -35.75 1.19
CA THR A 504 -18.45 -37.16 0.98
C THR A 504 -19.46 -38.09 1.63
N ALA A 505 -20.14 -38.91 0.82
CA ALA A 505 -21.10 -39.91 1.28
C ALA A 505 -20.47 -41.32 1.32
N PHE A 506 -20.63 -42.02 2.44
CA PHE A 506 -20.10 -43.38 2.64
C PHE A 506 -21.10 -44.47 2.24
N SER A 507 -21.67 -44.37 1.02
CA SER A 507 -22.77 -45.23 0.55
C SER A 507 -22.43 -46.73 0.44
N GLN A 508 -21.15 -47.08 0.42
CA GLN A 508 -20.68 -48.47 0.32
C GLN A 508 -20.53 -49.16 1.68
N THR A 509 -20.60 -48.44 2.80
CA THR A 509 -20.37 -49.00 4.14
C THR A 509 -21.67 -49.58 4.71
N GLN A 510 -21.77 -50.90 4.77
CA GLN A 510 -22.98 -51.59 5.21
C GLN A 510 -23.23 -51.42 6.72
N GLY A 511 -24.45 -50.97 7.08
CA GLY A 511 -24.91 -50.76 8.46
C GLY A 511 -24.63 -49.36 9.06
N LEU A 512 -23.97 -48.48 8.31
CA LEU A 512 -23.55 -47.16 8.79
C LEU A 512 -24.73 -46.21 9.06
N GLY A 513 -25.72 -46.18 8.16
CA GLY A 513 -26.90 -45.31 8.27
C GLY A 513 -27.82 -45.63 9.44
N ASP A 514 -27.72 -46.84 10.00
CA ASP A 514 -28.55 -47.25 11.14
C ASP A 514 -28.01 -46.77 12.49
N THR A 515 -26.77 -46.27 12.52
CA THR A 515 -26.11 -45.77 13.73
C THR A 515 -26.73 -44.47 14.24
N ILE A 516 -26.64 -44.23 15.55
CA ILE A 516 -27.23 -43.05 16.20
C ILE A 516 -26.61 -41.77 15.65
N TRP A 517 -25.29 -41.72 15.53
CA TRP A 517 -24.54 -40.56 15.05
C TRP A 517 -24.80 -40.24 13.57
N ALA A 518 -25.03 -41.24 12.70
CA ALA A 518 -25.42 -40.97 11.32
C ALA A 518 -26.81 -40.32 11.23
N LYS A 519 -27.77 -40.81 12.03
CA LYS A 519 -29.13 -40.25 12.13
C LYS A 519 -29.14 -38.84 12.72
N GLU A 520 -28.32 -38.58 13.74
CA GLU A 520 -28.19 -37.25 14.34
C GLU A 520 -27.57 -36.23 13.38
N ILE A 521 -26.59 -36.64 12.55
CA ILE A 521 -26.04 -35.79 11.48
C ILE A 521 -27.11 -35.49 10.43
N GLU A 522 -27.86 -36.50 9.98
CA GLU A 522 -28.94 -36.33 8.98
C GLU A 522 -30.05 -35.42 9.50
N GLN A 523 -30.51 -35.64 10.74
CA GLN A 523 -31.52 -34.80 11.37
C GLN A 523 -31.06 -33.34 11.49
N ARG A 524 -29.79 -33.09 11.85
CA ARG A 524 -29.25 -31.73 11.90
C ARG A 524 -29.13 -31.10 10.51
N GLN A 525 -28.72 -31.87 9.52
CA GLN A 525 -28.68 -31.43 8.12
C GLN A 525 -30.08 -31.04 7.61
N GLU A 526 -31.11 -31.83 7.93
CA GLU A 526 -32.50 -31.52 7.56
C GLU A 526 -33.04 -30.30 8.32
N SER A 527 -32.78 -30.19 9.63
CA SER A 527 -33.19 -29.03 10.43
C SER A 527 -32.66 -27.73 9.85
N TRP A 528 -31.34 -27.66 9.57
CA TRP A 528 -30.76 -26.50 8.91
C TRP A 528 -31.31 -26.30 7.49
N GLY A 529 -31.60 -27.39 6.76
CA GLY A 529 -32.22 -27.32 5.44
C GLY A 529 -33.61 -26.69 5.43
N TYR A 530 -34.40 -26.84 6.51
CA TYR A 530 -35.70 -26.17 6.67
C TYR A 530 -35.57 -24.69 7.05
N ASP A 531 -34.54 -24.34 7.83
CA ASP A 531 -34.33 -22.97 8.33
C ASP A 531 -33.60 -22.08 7.32
N LEU A 532 -32.79 -22.66 6.42
CA LEU A 532 -32.04 -21.92 5.41
C LEU A 532 -32.95 -21.36 4.30
N PRO A 533 -32.65 -20.15 3.78
CA PRO A 533 -33.38 -19.58 2.65
C PRO A 533 -33.30 -20.47 1.40
N GLY A 534 -34.41 -20.60 0.67
CA GLY A 534 -34.45 -21.33 -0.60
C GLY A 534 -33.69 -20.64 -1.75
N ASN A 535 -33.37 -19.35 -1.59
CA ASN A 535 -32.56 -18.57 -2.51
C ASN A 535 -31.16 -18.33 -1.92
N ALA A 536 -30.12 -18.70 -2.67
CA ALA A 536 -28.73 -18.58 -2.23
C ALA A 536 -28.31 -17.13 -1.94
N ASP A 537 -28.86 -16.15 -2.67
CA ASP A 537 -28.53 -14.73 -2.50
C ASP A 537 -28.98 -14.17 -1.14
N GLU A 538 -29.93 -14.83 -0.47
CA GLU A 538 -30.48 -14.42 0.83
C GLU A 538 -29.69 -14.98 2.02
N VAL A 539 -28.83 -15.99 1.78
CA VAL A 539 -28.07 -16.70 2.83
C VAL A 539 -27.15 -15.75 3.59
N TRP A 540 -26.54 -14.76 2.92
CA TRP A 540 -25.67 -13.78 3.59
C TRP A 540 -26.40 -13.00 4.67
N ASN A 541 -27.58 -12.46 4.35
CA ASN A 541 -28.40 -11.69 5.29
C ASN A 541 -28.95 -12.58 6.41
N TYR A 542 -29.32 -13.82 6.08
CA TYR A 542 -29.72 -14.83 7.06
C TYR A 542 -28.61 -15.11 8.08
N LEU A 543 -27.37 -15.37 7.63
CA LEU A 543 -26.23 -15.64 8.51
C LEU A 543 -25.86 -14.45 9.41
N ILE A 544 -26.08 -13.22 8.94
CA ILE A 544 -25.90 -12.01 9.77
C ILE A 544 -26.95 -11.95 10.87
N ALA A 545 -28.21 -12.27 10.53
CA ALA A 545 -29.36 -12.19 11.43
C ALA A 545 -29.40 -13.29 12.50
N LEU A 546 -28.72 -14.43 12.29
CA LEU A 546 -28.58 -15.48 13.31
C LEU A 546 -27.90 -14.94 14.58
N ASP A 547 -28.35 -15.41 15.74
CA ASP A 547 -27.62 -15.19 16.98
C ASP A 547 -26.26 -15.92 16.96
N GLN A 548 -25.40 -15.59 17.91
CA GLN A 548 -24.05 -16.14 17.96
C GLN A 548 -24.04 -17.67 18.12
N ASP A 549 -24.93 -18.24 18.94
CA ASP A 549 -24.95 -19.67 19.23
C ASP A 549 -25.41 -20.46 18.01
N SER A 550 -26.48 -20.01 17.36
CA SER A 550 -26.99 -20.62 16.11
C SER A 550 -25.97 -20.55 14.99
N ARG A 551 -25.28 -19.41 14.83
CA ARG A 551 -24.23 -19.24 13.82
C ARG A 551 -23.02 -20.14 14.09
N MET A 552 -22.61 -20.26 15.35
CA MET A 552 -21.52 -21.14 15.75
C MET A 552 -21.90 -22.62 15.59
N ALA A 553 -23.14 -23.01 15.88
CA ALA A 553 -23.64 -24.37 15.65
C ALA A 553 -23.68 -24.73 14.16
N LEU A 554 -24.15 -23.82 13.29
CA LEU A 554 -24.14 -24.01 11.84
C LEU A 554 -22.70 -24.11 11.30
N PHE A 555 -21.80 -23.26 11.79
CA PHE A 555 -20.38 -23.34 11.46
C PHE A 555 -19.78 -24.68 11.89
N ALA A 556 -20.05 -25.13 13.11
CA ALA A 556 -19.56 -26.40 13.64
C ALA A 556 -20.02 -27.59 12.81
N HIS A 557 -21.30 -27.60 12.42
CA HIS A 557 -21.87 -28.59 11.51
C HIS A 557 -21.12 -28.62 10.18
N CYS A 558 -20.96 -27.47 9.52
CA CYS A 558 -20.23 -27.35 8.25
C CYS A 558 -18.77 -27.83 8.35
N VAL A 559 -18.03 -27.41 9.37
CA VAL A 559 -16.64 -27.81 9.58
C VAL A 559 -16.53 -29.30 9.86
N SER A 560 -17.44 -29.86 10.67
CA SER A 560 -17.40 -31.26 11.04
C SER A 560 -17.43 -32.19 9.83
N LEU A 561 -18.19 -31.85 8.78
CA LEU A 561 -18.31 -32.66 7.57
C LEU A 561 -16.98 -32.79 6.80
N SER A 562 -16.00 -31.92 7.09
CA SER A 562 -14.65 -31.99 6.52
C SER A 562 -13.71 -33.01 7.17
N VAL A 563 -14.08 -33.57 8.34
CA VAL A 563 -13.26 -34.57 9.02
C VAL A 563 -13.25 -35.87 8.20
N ASN A 564 -12.05 -36.37 7.89
CA ASN A 564 -11.87 -37.63 7.16
C ASN A 564 -10.69 -38.43 7.71
N THR A 565 -10.99 -39.56 8.36
CA THR A 565 -10.00 -40.44 8.98
C THR A 565 -9.98 -41.82 8.32
N THR A 566 -10.60 -41.94 7.14
CA THR A 566 -10.72 -43.21 6.42
C THR A 566 -9.38 -43.66 5.86
N VAL A 567 -9.08 -44.94 6.06
CA VAL A 567 -7.86 -45.59 5.58
C VAL A 567 -8.22 -46.47 4.40
N GLN A 568 -7.62 -46.19 3.24
CA GLN A 568 -7.83 -46.95 2.01
C GLN A 568 -6.54 -47.67 1.59
N ALA A 569 -6.66 -48.76 0.84
CA ALA A 569 -5.50 -49.56 0.41
C ALA A 569 -4.43 -48.74 -0.33
N TRP A 570 -4.86 -47.79 -1.16
CA TRP A 570 -3.98 -46.88 -1.90
C TRP A 570 -3.60 -45.60 -1.15
N ASN A 571 -4.21 -45.32 0.02
CA ASN A 571 -3.96 -44.10 0.79
C ASN A 571 -4.07 -44.35 2.30
N ARG A 572 -2.92 -44.53 2.96
CA ARG A 572 -2.84 -44.92 4.38
C ARG A 572 -2.82 -43.76 5.39
N ARG A 573 -2.92 -42.50 4.94
CA ARG A 573 -3.18 -41.28 5.76
C ARG A 573 -2.63 -41.30 7.20
N THR A 574 -1.36 -41.65 7.38
CA THR A 574 -0.81 -41.98 8.71
C THR A 574 -0.70 -40.75 9.61
N LYS A 575 -0.29 -39.61 9.06
CA LYS A 575 -0.15 -38.36 9.81
C LYS A 575 -1.49 -37.68 10.09
N GLU A 576 -2.42 -37.73 9.14
CA GLU A 576 -3.81 -37.29 9.36
C GLU A 576 -4.50 -38.15 10.41
N THR A 577 -4.21 -39.45 10.46
CA THR A 577 -4.71 -40.33 11.51
C THR A 577 -4.16 -39.94 12.89
N ALA A 578 -2.89 -39.52 12.98
CA ALA A 578 -2.33 -38.99 14.23
C ALA A 578 -3.01 -37.67 14.65
N HIS A 579 -3.25 -36.74 13.71
CA HIS A 579 -4.02 -35.52 14.00
C HIS A 579 -5.46 -35.84 14.41
N ALA A 580 -6.09 -36.86 13.81
CA ALA A 580 -7.43 -37.31 14.23
C ALA A 580 -7.46 -37.85 15.68
N MET A 581 -6.39 -38.51 16.14
CA MET A 581 -6.26 -38.92 17.53
C MET A 581 -6.14 -37.71 18.47
N GLN A 582 -5.39 -36.68 18.07
CA GLN A 582 -5.29 -35.43 18.81
C GLN A 582 -6.64 -34.72 18.89
N LEU A 583 -7.37 -34.64 17.78
CA LEU A 583 -8.72 -34.06 17.73
C LEU A 583 -9.69 -34.82 18.64
N ALA A 584 -9.70 -36.15 18.58
CA ALA A 584 -10.53 -36.98 19.45
C ALA A 584 -10.18 -36.79 20.93
N HIS A 585 -8.89 -36.67 21.26
CA HIS A 585 -8.42 -36.39 22.61
C HIS A 585 -8.90 -35.01 23.10
N SER A 586 -8.78 -33.96 22.28
CA SER A 586 -9.25 -32.62 22.62
C SER A 586 -10.77 -32.56 22.82
N LEU A 587 -11.54 -33.38 22.10
CA LEU A 587 -12.99 -33.51 22.26
C LEU A 587 -13.41 -34.39 23.45
N GLY A 588 -12.48 -35.10 24.09
CA GLY A 588 -12.81 -36.14 25.07
C GLY A 588 -13.63 -37.30 24.47
N PHE A 589 -13.48 -37.56 23.16
CA PHE A 589 -14.30 -38.49 22.40
C PHE A 589 -13.73 -39.92 22.40
N GLY A 590 -14.59 -40.92 22.62
CA GLY A 590 -14.28 -42.34 22.56
C GLY A 590 -15.34 -43.15 21.83
N MET A 591 -14.93 -44.22 21.14
CA MET A 591 -15.86 -45.01 20.29
C MET A 591 -16.85 -45.83 21.12
N VAL A 592 -16.48 -46.26 22.34
CA VAL A 592 -17.39 -46.95 23.26
C VAL A 592 -18.49 -46.01 23.75
N ALA A 593 -18.11 -44.79 24.16
CA ALA A 593 -19.05 -43.76 24.61
C ALA A 593 -20.00 -43.32 23.48
N ALA A 594 -19.53 -43.35 22.23
CA ALA A 594 -20.35 -43.14 21.03
C ALA A 594 -21.31 -44.31 20.70
N GLY A 595 -21.32 -45.38 21.51
CA GLY A 595 -22.23 -46.51 21.38
C GLY A 595 -21.78 -47.58 20.38
N TRP A 596 -20.52 -47.58 19.93
CA TRP A 596 -20.02 -48.62 19.05
C TRP A 596 -19.82 -49.94 19.82
N THR A 597 -20.35 -51.03 19.27
CA THR A 597 -20.15 -52.39 19.79
C THR A 597 -19.95 -53.38 18.65
N PRO A 598 -19.15 -54.44 18.83
CA PRO A 598 -18.92 -55.43 17.79
C PRO A 598 -20.17 -56.31 17.61
N THR A 599 -20.71 -56.30 16.40
CA THR A 599 -21.86 -57.14 15.99
C THR A 599 -21.45 -58.08 14.87
N VAL A 600 -22.32 -59.05 14.56
CA VAL A 600 -22.14 -59.95 13.41
C VAL A 600 -22.02 -59.16 12.12
N ASP A 601 -22.85 -58.14 11.94
CA ASP A 601 -22.94 -57.41 10.68
C ASP A 601 -21.81 -56.40 10.49
N ASN A 602 -21.28 -55.78 11.56
CA ASN A 602 -20.28 -54.71 11.44
C ASN A 602 -18.81 -55.18 11.55
N TYR A 603 -18.53 -56.32 12.21
CA TYR A 603 -17.17 -56.78 12.46
C TYR A 603 -17.07 -58.31 12.49
N LEU A 604 -17.80 -58.99 13.39
CA LEU A 604 -17.58 -60.40 13.72
C LEU A 604 -17.88 -61.36 12.57
N GLY A 605 -18.81 -61.02 11.68
CA GLY A 605 -19.10 -61.81 10.47
C GLY A 605 -18.10 -61.60 9.34
N ARG A 606 -17.31 -60.51 9.40
CA ARG A 606 -16.39 -60.06 8.34
C ARG A 606 -14.92 -60.41 8.59
N VAL A 607 -14.62 -60.97 9.76
CA VAL A 607 -13.26 -61.37 10.15
C VAL A 607 -13.12 -62.89 10.24
N THR A 608 -11.89 -63.38 10.20
CA THR A 608 -11.55 -64.81 10.34
C THR A 608 -11.95 -65.35 11.73
N LYS A 609 -12.11 -66.66 11.90
CA LYS A 609 -12.35 -67.27 13.22
C LYS A 609 -11.28 -66.90 14.26
N ALA A 610 -10.01 -66.81 13.85
CA ALA A 610 -8.90 -66.43 14.73
C ALA A 610 -9.10 -65.05 15.38
N HIS A 611 -9.53 -64.05 14.61
CA HIS A 611 -9.87 -62.70 15.10
C HIS A 611 -11.08 -62.69 16.04
N ILE A 612 -12.10 -63.52 15.77
CA ILE A 612 -13.27 -63.65 16.66
C ILE A 612 -12.84 -64.18 18.03
N LEU A 613 -12.01 -65.24 18.03
CA LEU A 613 -11.48 -65.82 19.26
C LEU A 613 -10.54 -64.87 20.00
N GLN A 614 -9.72 -64.10 19.27
CA GLN A 614 -8.87 -63.07 19.86
C GLN A 614 -9.71 -61.97 20.54
N ALA A 615 -10.74 -61.46 19.88
CA ALA A 615 -11.61 -60.44 20.46
C ALA A 615 -12.27 -60.92 21.77
N VAL A 616 -12.82 -62.14 21.78
CA VAL A 616 -13.44 -62.73 22.98
C VAL A 616 -12.39 -62.99 24.07
N ARG A 617 -11.18 -63.44 23.70
CA ARG A 617 -10.07 -63.63 24.63
C ARG A 617 -9.64 -62.32 25.29
N GLU A 618 -9.48 -61.25 24.52
CA GLU A 618 -9.11 -59.93 25.02
C GLU A 618 -10.19 -59.35 25.95
N ALA A 619 -11.47 -59.54 25.63
CA ALA A 619 -12.57 -58.94 26.38
C ALA A 619 -13.03 -59.75 27.61
N LYS A 620 -13.00 -61.09 27.53
CA LYS A 620 -13.61 -62.00 28.52
C LYS A 620 -12.68 -63.13 28.98
N GLY A 621 -11.45 -63.22 28.45
CA GLY A 621 -10.43 -64.19 28.84
C GLY A 621 -10.45 -65.50 28.04
N GLU A 622 -9.41 -66.32 28.24
CA GLU A 622 -9.16 -67.55 27.47
C GLU A 622 -10.30 -68.57 27.56
N GLN A 623 -10.91 -68.69 28.74
CA GLN A 623 -11.96 -69.68 28.99
C GLN A 623 -13.19 -69.43 28.11
N SER A 624 -13.55 -68.16 27.89
CA SER A 624 -14.68 -67.80 27.03
C SER A 624 -14.40 -68.05 25.55
N ALA A 625 -13.15 -67.90 25.10
CA ALA A 625 -12.76 -68.21 23.73
C ALA A 625 -12.84 -69.73 23.45
N GLN A 626 -12.42 -70.58 24.40
CA GLN A 626 -12.52 -72.04 24.29
C GLN A 626 -13.97 -72.56 24.22
N LEU A 627 -14.94 -71.81 24.76
CA LEU A 627 -16.36 -72.19 24.68
C LEU A 627 -16.95 -72.06 23.28
N ILE A 628 -16.31 -71.30 22.38
CA ILE A 628 -16.84 -71.01 21.04
C ILE A 628 -15.94 -71.51 19.91
N ASP A 629 -14.74 -72.02 20.19
CA ASP A 629 -13.72 -72.41 19.21
C ASP A 629 -14.18 -73.49 18.21
N HIS A 630 -14.96 -74.44 18.70
CA HIS A 630 -15.50 -75.58 17.96
C HIS A 630 -16.69 -75.20 17.06
N LEU A 631 -17.22 -73.98 17.19
CA LEU A 631 -18.38 -73.53 16.42
C LEU A 631 -18.01 -73.21 14.96
N LYS A 632 -19.00 -73.30 14.08
CA LYS A 632 -18.89 -72.82 12.70
C LYS A 632 -18.89 -71.29 12.69
N LYS A 633 -18.19 -70.65 11.73
CA LYS A 633 -18.03 -69.17 11.62
C LYS A 633 -19.32 -68.37 11.91
N PRO A 634 -20.50 -68.68 11.32
CA PRO A 634 -21.72 -67.91 11.58
C PRO A 634 -22.34 -68.13 12.97
N ASP A 635 -22.11 -69.27 13.60
CA ASP A 635 -22.56 -69.54 14.98
C ASP A 635 -21.58 -68.93 15.99
N MET A 636 -20.28 -69.03 15.71
CA MET A 636 -19.19 -68.41 16.47
C MET A 636 -19.35 -66.89 16.52
N ALA A 637 -19.63 -66.23 15.38
CA ALA A 637 -19.85 -64.78 15.33
C ALA A 637 -21.06 -64.34 16.16
N ARG A 638 -22.15 -65.13 16.18
CA ARG A 638 -23.35 -64.84 16.97
C ARG A 638 -23.10 -64.98 18.47
N GLU A 639 -22.44 -66.06 18.90
CA GLU A 639 -22.14 -66.24 20.33
C GLU A 639 -21.06 -65.24 20.80
N ALA A 640 -20.08 -64.93 19.95
CA ALA A 640 -19.10 -63.87 20.23
C ALA A 640 -19.77 -62.50 20.40
N ALA A 641 -20.76 -62.16 19.56
CA ALA A 641 -21.49 -60.89 19.71
C ALA A 641 -22.19 -60.80 21.08
N ARG A 642 -22.80 -61.91 21.53
CA ARG A 642 -23.42 -62.01 22.86
C ARG A 642 -22.40 -61.90 24.00
N LEU A 643 -21.23 -62.52 23.86
CA LEU A 643 -20.17 -62.47 24.88
C LEU A 643 -19.51 -61.09 24.97
N LEU A 644 -19.39 -60.38 23.85
CA LEU A 644 -18.79 -59.05 23.78
C LEU A 644 -19.76 -57.92 24.12
N GLU A 645 -21.06 -58.21 24.19
CA GLU A 645 -22.08 -57.24 24.60
C GLU A 645 -21.75 -56.63 25.97
N GLY A 646 -21.76 -55.30 26.05
CA GLY A 646 -21.46 -54.56 27.28
C GLY A 646 -20.00 -54.67 27.78
N SER A 647 -19.08 -55.28 27.01
CA SER A 647 -17.67 -55.42 27.42
C SER A 647 -16.83 -54.16 27.22
N GLY A 648 -17.31 -53.20 26.41
CA GLY A 648 -16.51 -52.05 25.99
C GLY A 648 -15.35 -52.40 25.06
N TRP A 649 -15.25 -53.65 24.57
CA TRP A 649 -14.14 -54.06 23.71
C TRP A 649 -14.23 -53.41 22.32
N LEU A 650 -13.07 -52.95 21.83
CA LEU A 650 -12.89 -52.36 20.50
C LEU A 650 -11.76 -53.06 19.71
N PRO A 651 -11.93 -53.25 18.39
CA PRO A 651 -10.83 -53.58 17.49
C PRO A 651 -9.73 -52.51 17.57
N GLU A 652 -8.48 -52.92 17.40
CA GLU A 652 -7.30 -52.03 17.51
C GLU A 652 -7.44 -50.74 16.68
N VAL A 653 -7.96 -50.84 15.46
CA VAL A 653 -8.17 -49.71 14.52
C VAL A 653 -9.11 -48.64 15.06
N LEU A 654 -10.02 -49.00 15.97
CA LEU A 654 -11.00 -48.10 16.58
C LEU A 654 -10.59 -47.55 17.95
N ARG A 655 -9.50 -48.04 18.54
CA ARG A 655 -9.06 -47.60 19.86
C ARG A 655 -8.54 -46.16 19.78
N LEU A 656 -9.18 -45.24 20.49
CA LEU A 656 -8.75 -43.86 20.65
C LEU A 656 -8.07 -43.65 22.01
N PRO A 657 -7.29 -42.57 22.22
CA PRO A 657 -6.57 -42.34 23.48
C PRO A 657 -7.45 -42.38 24.74
N VAL A 658 -8.69 -41.93 24.64
CA VAL A 658 -9.67 -41.92 25.76
C VAL A 658 -10.21 -43.33 26.06
N ASP A 659 -10.22 -44.23 25.07
CA ASP A 659 -10.72 -45.61 25.24
C ASP A 659 -9.68 -46.54 25.93
N GLN A 660 -8.43 -46.11 26.09
CA GLN A 660 -7.36 -46.92 26.70
C GLN A 660 -7.29 -46.82 28.24
N VAL A 661 -8.03 -45.90 28.87
CA VAL A 661 -7.91 -45.60 30.30
C VAL A 661 -8.71 -46.58 31.20
N SER A 662 -9.57 -47.42 30.62
CA SER A 662 -10.51 -48.26 31.38
C SER A 662 -9.92 -49.58 31.94
N GLY A 663 -8.60 -49.80 31.85
CA GLY A 663 -7.98 -51.10 32.14
C GLY A 663 -7.25 -51.27 33.49
N GLU A 664 -6.88 -50.20 34.19
CA GLU A 664 -5.94 -50.32 35.34
C GLU A 664 -6.45 -49.75 36.69
N ALA A 665 -7.65 -49.17 36.76
CA ALA A 665 -8.09 -48.40 37.93
C ALA A 665 -9.04 -49.13 38.92
N GLU A 666 -9.04 -50.47 38.98
CA GLU A 666 -9.86 -51.24 39.95
C GLU A 666 -9.08 -52.11 40.95
N ALA A 667 -7.78 -51.84 41.14
CA ALA A 667 -6.97 -52.62 42.08
C ALA A 667 -6.08 -51.76 42.99
N ASP A 668 -6.62 -50.76 43.69
CA ASP A 668 -6.15 -50.50 45.06
C ASP A 668 -7.13 -49.63 45.86
N ALA A 669 -8.07 -50.29 46.53
CA ALA A 669 -8.82 -49.70 47.63
C ALA A 669 -8.70 -50.65 48.82
N THR A 670 -7.70 -50.42 49.68
CA THR A 670 -7.80 -50.41 51.16
C THR A 670 -6.40 -50.40 51.80
N LEU A 671 -6.03 -49.29 52.45
CA LEU A 671 -5.83 -49.20 53.91
C LEU A 671 -5.25 -47.83 54.32
N VAL A 672 -6.12 -47.10 55.03
CA VAL A 672 -5.83 -46.02 55.99
C VAL A 672 -4.98 -46.55 57.17
N ASP A 673 -3.99 -45.80 57.65
CA ASP A 673 -4.13 -44.95 58.87
C ASP A 673 -2.83 -44.21 59.26
N ALA A 674 -3.03 -42.94 59.71
CA ALA A 674 -2.27 -42.09 60.67
C ALA A 674 -0.75 -41.86 60.51
N ARG A 675 -0.15 -40.69 60.80
CA ARG A 675 -0.51 -39.37 61.40
C ARG A 675 0.74 -38.48 61.16
N VAL A 676 0.65 -37.27 60.57
CA VAL A 676 0.45 -35.92 61.18
C VAL A 676 1.46 -35.52 62.27
N GLU A 677 2.25 -34.48 61.98
CA GLU A 677 2.32 -33.14 62.64
C GLU A 677 3.45 -32.32 61.95
N GLY A 678 3.36 -31.03 61.62
CA GLY A 678 2.35 -29.99 61.80
C GLY A 678 2.93 -28.60 61.44
N ASP A 679 2.04 -27.61 61.33
CA ASP A 679 2.22 -26.13 61.24
C ASP A 679 2.59 -25.48 59.88
N THR A 680 1.93 -24.41 59.39
CA THR A 680 0.96 -23.44 59.96
C THR A 680 0.23 -22.66 58.84
N THR A 681 -1.08 -22.34 59.04
CA THR A 681 -1.87 -21.10 58.70
C THR A 681 -1.74 -20.44 57.30
N GLY A 682 -2.76 -19.95 56.57
CA GLY A 682 -4.17 -19.63 56.81
C GLY A 682 -4.59 -18.44 55.89
N ALA A 683 -5.63 -18.65 55.05
CA ALA A 683 -6.59 -17.72 54.41
C ALA A 683 -6.15 -16.46 53.60
N ALA A 684 -6.68 -16.31 52.38
CA ALA A 684 -7.40 -15.10 51.93
C ALA A 684 -8.16 -15.32 50.60
N ASP A 685 -9.40 -14.80 50.60
CA ASP A 685 -10.43 -14.81 49.56
C ASP A 685 -10.15 -13.87 48.37
N TYR A 686 -10.90 -14.14 47.29
CA TYR A 686 -11.06 -13.37 46.06
C TYR A 686 -11.56 -11.94 46.30
N ASN A 687 -11.01 -10.96 45.56
CA ASN A 687 -11.58 -9.63 45.39
C ASN A 687 -11.48 -9.21 43.90
N LEU A 688 -12.63 -9.03 43.26
CA LEU A 688 -12.79 -8.44 41.92
C LEU A 688 -12.76 -6.90 42.02
N PRO A 689 -12.31 -6.16 40.98
CA PRO A 689 -12.20 -4.70 41.02
C PRO A 689 -13.56 -3.97 40.99
N ALA A 690 -13.63 -2.86 41.72
CA ALA A 690 -14.83 -2.11 42.08
C ALA A 690 -15.50 -1.25 40.98
N PHE A 691 -15.33 -1.55 39.68
CA PHE A 691 -15.90 -0.71 38.61
C PHE A 691 -17.20 -1.24 37.98
N LEU A 692 -17.73 -2.39 38.43
CA LEU A 692 -18.85 -3.09 37.78
C LEU A 692 -20.11 -3.28 38.64
N THR A 693 -20.33 -2.48 39.68
CA THR A 693 -21.61 -2.52 40.41
C THR A 693 -22.06 -1.14 40.83
N VAL A 694 -23.00 -0.50 40.12
CA VAL A 694 -24.24 0.13 40.65
C VAL A 694 -25.19 0.44 39.47
N ASP A 695 -26.47 0.04 39.61
CA ASP A 695 -27.63 0.40 38.79
C ASP A 695 -28.21 1.79 39.13
N GLU A 696 -28.73 2.44 38.08
CA GLU A 696 -29.88 3.36 37.98
C GLU A 696 -30.11 4.49 39.01
N GLU A 697 -30.05 5.75 38.53
CA GLU A 697 -31.20 6.65 38.56
C GLU A 697 -31.01 7.84 37.59
N ALA A 698 -32.12 8.28 36.99
CA ALA A 698 -32.20 9.25 35.91
C ALA A 698 -32.32 10.71 36.38
N GLU A 699 -32.01 11.60 35.42
CA GLU A 699 -32.39 13.02 35.28
C GLU A 699 -31.53 14.12 35.93
N GLY A 700 -31.07 15.05 35.08
CA GLY A 700 -30.60 16.37 35.50
C GLY A 700 -29.71 17.09 34.48
N ALA A 701 -30.17 17.31 33.25
CA ALA A 701 -29.49 18.16 32.26
C ALA A 701 -29.92 19.64 32.39
N ALA A 702 -28.94 20.53 32.56
CA ALA A 702 -28.97 21.98 32.38
C ALA A 702 -27.48 22.38 32.23
N THR A 703 -27.00 23.26 31.35
CA THR A 703 -27.47 24.48 30.66
C THR A 703 -26.69 24.58 29.32
N ASP A 704 -26.93 25.39 28.28
CA ASP A 704 -27.46 26.75 28.08
C ASP A 704 -27.96 26.85 26.62
N ALA A 705 -29.17 27.35 26.34
CA ALA A 705 -29.50 28.75 26.04
C ALA A 705 -28.86 29.31 24.74
N ILE A 706 -29.68 29.53 23.70
CA ILE A 706 -30.17 30.87 23.28
C ILE A 706 -31.19 30.72 22.12
N ASP A 707 -32.41 31.17 22.43
CA ASP A 707 -33.46 31.85 21.65
C ASP A 707 -33.78 31.55 20.18
N GLY A 708 -35.09 31.40 19.92
CA GLY A 708 -35.69 31.79 18.63
C GLY A 708 -36.97 31.06 18.23
N GLU A 709 -38.11 31.49 18.79
CA GLU A 709 -39.49 31.46 18.27
C GLU A 709 -39.86 30.52 17.10
N HIS A 710 -40.82 29.61 17.32
CA HIS A 710 -42.19 29.62 16.74
C HIS A 710 -42.83 28.22 16.75
N LEU A 711 -43.95 28.11 17.47
CA LEU A 711 -45.01 27.13 17.24
C LEU A 711 -46.03 27.75 16.28
N GLU A 712 -46.44 27.03 15.24
CA GLU A 712 -47.84 26.64 14.98
C GLU A 712 -48.05 26.11 13.54
N ALA A 713 -48.76 24.97 13.49
CA ALA A 713 -49.81 24.60 12.54
C ALA A 713 -49.53 24.40 11.03
N ALA A 714 -50.04 23.25 10.56
CA ALA A 714 -50.72 23.01 9.29
C ALA A 714 -49.92 23.18 7.98
N GLU A 715 -49.49 22.06 7.39
CA GLU A 715 -50.08 21.40 6.20
C GLU A 715 -49.37 20.07 5.91
#